data_AF-A0A8C0Z9T9-F1
#
_entry.id   AF-A0A8C0Z9T9-F1
#
_cell.length_a   1.000
_cell.length_b   1.000
_cell.length_c   1.000
_cell.angle_alpha   90.00
_cell.angle_beta   90.00
_cell.angle_gamma   90.00
#
_symmetry.space_group_name_H-M   'P 1'
#
loop_
_entity.id
_entity.type
_entity.pdbx_description
1 polymer ?
#
loop_
_entity_poly.entity_id
_entity_poly.type
_entity_poly.pdbx_seq_one_letter_code
_entity_poly.pdbx_strand_id
1 'polypeptide(L)'
;MRIRLARRWTWVRKSCVFLGFLMIAYFVVELSVSSFGASLAGESITKGKWERRFSDRAEEAVDLARPVYDKPRPDPYAPGEWGKPSRPQLSPEEKKQEEELIEKYAINIYLSDKISLHRHIEDNRLSGCKAKSYNYRRLPTTSVIIAFYNEAWSTLLRTIHSVLETTPSVLLKEIILVDDLSDKVYLKAELEKYISSLKRVRLIRTNKREGLVRARLIGATFATGDVLTFLDCHCECVSGWLEPLLERIAENETVIVCPVIDTIDWKTFEYYMQTAEPMIGGFDWRLTFQWHSVPKHERLRRRSETDPIRSPTMAGGLFAVSKKYFEYLGTYDTGMDVWGGENLELSFRVWQCGGMLEIHPCSHVGHVFPKRAPYARPNFLQNTARAAEVWMDEFKDHFYNRNPSARKENYGDISERKILRERLKCKSFDWYLKNVFAELHVPEDRPGWHGAIRSMGIPTECLDYVLQEHNPTGSHLSLFGCHGQGGNQFFEYTSNQEIRFNSVTELCAEVPEREDFIVTCSVDRFLILWKLETQCRAYKFGGHAEAVTSAEFSPDGQVLASASHDHTIRLWIPCIHGESSVLRGHTASVRSVSFSHDSCSLVSASNDKLLKIWSVCYQRPLFTLFQHTGWVRCAKFSPDGRIIASCGEDKAINIWDTRNKICVSSFSDYEEFATFVDFNPSGTCIASAGSSNSVKLWDIRMNKLLQHFKVHRAGVNCISFHPSGNYLITASTDGTLKILDLLGERLIYTLHGHKGAVLCVAFSKGGEKFASGGVDTQVLLWKTNFDTLDYEEVLKHNFRRTHIDDPPHLLDIYPRSSHLHSKKLKSVEVNSICDVPDKQTPDTIIVEIRPSSRISTTDIGNSEELLSPSPSTSSRSSKRKAENESRSDVHSVGLHRSISSSLDSALDNIVGQLNMLTLTISVLEQRLAFTEDKLKEFIRNQQKMLLKGKQK
;
A
#
# COMPACT_ATOMS: atom_id res chain seq x y z
N MET A 1 45.05 -73.84 -0.71
CA MET A 1 44.13 -72.72 -0.39
C MET A 1 43.82 -71.99 -1.70
N ARG A 2 42.82 -72.48 -2.45
CA ARG A 2 41.52 -71.82 -2.70
C ARG A 2 41.59 -70.53 -3.53
N ILE A 3 41.37 -70.70 -4.83
CA ILE A 3 40.39 -70.00 -5.69
C ILE A 3 40.03 -68.56 -5.27
N ARG A 4 40.52 -67.57 -6.02
CA ARG A 4 39.79 -66.37 -6.52
C ARG A 4 40.79 -65.33 -7.08
N LEU A 5 41.30 -65.53 -8.31
CA LEU A 5 41.99 -64.43 -9.01
C LEU A 5 41.93 -64.49 -10.55
N ALA A 6 40.91 -65.13 -11.14
CA ALA A 6 40.81 -65.29 -12.60
C ALA A 6 39.52 -64.72 -13.22
N ARG A 7 38.84 -63.75 -12.58
CA ARG A 7 37.55 -63.23 -13.09
C ARG A 7 37.42 -61.70 -13.16
N ARG A 8 38.53 -60.95 -13.02
CA ARG A 8 38.51 -59.47 -13.03
C ARG A 8 39.14 -58.81 -14.27
N TRP A 9 39.76 -59.57 -15.15
CA TRP A 9 40.45 -59.04 -16.35
C TRP A 9 39.68 -59.22 -17.67
N THR A 10 38.58 -59.98 -17.67
CA THR A 10 37.75 -60.21 -18.87
C THR A 10 36.62 -59.18 -19.06
N TRP A 11 36.28 -58.42 -18.03
CA TRP A 11 35.23 -57.39 -18.09
C TRP A 11 35.76 -56.04 -18.62
N VAL A 12 36.95 -55.62 -18.16
CA VAL A 12 37.59 -54.37 -18.64
C VAL A 12 37.94 -54.45 -20.13
N ARG A 13 38.33 -55.64 -20.61
CA ARG A 13 38.66 -55.85 -22.03
C ARG A 13 37.44 -55.84 -22.96
N LYS A 14 36.24 -56.16 -22.46
CA LYS A 14 35.00 -56.11 -23.26
C LYS A 14 34.38 -54.71 -23.31
N SER A 15 34.50 -53.91 -22.25
CA SER A 15 34.03 -52.52 -22.25
C SER A 15 34.89 -51.60 -23.12
N CYS A 16 36.21 -51.80 -23.18
CA CYS A 16 37.08 -50.99 -24.07
C CYS A 16 36.87 -51.31 -25.56
N VAL A 17 36.55 -52.55 -25.92
CA VAL A 17 36.29 -52.93 -27.32
C VAL A 17 34.93 -52.38 -27.81
N PHE A 18 33.94 -52.29 -26.92
CA PHE A 18 32.63 -51.74 -27.26
C PHE A 18 32.66 -50.21 -27.44
N LEU A 19 33.44 -49.50 -26.62
CA LEU A 19 33.69 -48.05 -26.79
C LEU A 19 34.51 -47.75 -28.06
N GLY A 20 35.45 -48.63 -28.42
CA GLY A 20 36.19 -48.52 -29.69
C GLY A 20 35.30 -48.67 -30.91
N PHE A 21 34.35 -49.61 -30.90
CA PHE A 21 33.38 -49.78 -31.99
C PHE A 21 32.42 -48.59 -32.14
N LEU A 22 32.00 -47.98 -31.04
CA LEU A 22 31.14 -46.79 -31.06
C LEU A 22 31.86 -45.55 -31.62
N MET A 23 33.15 -45.37 -31.33
CA MET A 23 33.96 -44.28 -31.88
C MET A 23 34.27 -44.46 -33.37
N ILE A 24 34.47 -45.69 -33.83
CA ILE A 24 34.68 -45.98 -35.26
C ILE A 24 33.38 -45.78 -36.05
N ALA A 25 32.22 -46.16 -35.48
CA ALA A 25 30.92 -45.91 -36.10
C ALA A 25 30.61 -44.40 -36.21
N TYR A 26 31.00 -43.60 -35.22
CA TYR A 26 30.86 -42.14 -35.27
C TYR A 26 31.74 -41.52 -36.37
N PHE A 27 33.00 -41.97 -36.49
CA PHE A 27 33.92 -41.48 -37.53
C PHE A 27 33.50 -41.87 -38.95
N VAL A 28 32.88 -43.05 -39.14
CA VAL A 28 32.38 -43.49 -40.45
C VAL A 28 31.14 -42.69 -40.87
N VAL A 29 30.32 -42.21 -39.93
CA VAL A 29 29.19 -41.33 -40.21
C VAL A 29 29.66 -39.91 -40.57
N GLU A 30 30.67 -39.36 -39.88
CA GLU A 30 31.25 -38.05 -40.24
C GLU A 30 32.01 -38.04 -41.59
N LEU A 31 32.68 -39.14 -41.96
CA LEU A 31 33.33 -39.25 -43.28
C LEU A 31 32.34 -39.41 -44.45
N SER A 32 31.08 -39.78 -44.18
CA SER A 32 30.04 -39.88 -45.21
C SER A 32 29.31 -38.55 -45.48
N VAL A 33 29.43 -37.56 -44.58
CA VAL A 33 28.80 -36.24 -44.69
C VAL A 33 29.73 -35.18 -45.30
N SER A 34 31.04 -35.47 -45.37
CA SER A 34 32.08 -34.54 -45.87
C SER A 34 32.45 -34.73 -47.36
N SER A 35 31.76 -35.60 -48.11
CA SER A 35 32.05 -35.89 -49.53
C SER A 35 31.16 -35.18 -50.56
N PHE A 36 30.26 -34.27 -50.16
CA PHE A 36 29.46 -33.49 -51.12
C PHE A 36 29.40 -32.02 -50.67
N GLY A 37 30.25 -31.18 -51.26
CA GLY A 37 30.05 -29.73 -51.20
C GLY A 37 31.29 -28.85 -51.04
N ALA A 38 32.41 -29.17 -51.70
CA ALA A 38 33.47 -28.18 -51.94
C ALA A 38 33.95 -28.30 -53.39
N SER A 39 33.32 -27.56 -54.29
CA SER A 39 33.88 -27.25 -55.61
C SER A 39 33.30 -25.94 -56.13
N LEU A 40 34.24 -25.04 -56.46
CA LEU A 40 34.16 -23.87 -57.34
C LEU A 40 33.71 -22.53 -56.73
N ALA A 41 34.73 -21.81 -56.26
CA ALA A 41 34.79 -20.36 -56.27
C ALA A 41 35.21 -19.83 -57.66
N GLY A 42 34.57 -18.74 -58.09
CA GLY A 42 35.14 -17.59 -58.83
C GLY A 42 35.65 -17.77 -60.28
N GLU A 43 34.91 -17.22 -61.26
CA GLU A 43 35.23 -15.97 -61.99
C GLU A 43 34.56 -15.87 -63.39
N SER A 44 33.76 -14.80 -63.55
CA SER A 44 33.55 -13.92 -64.73
C SER A 44 33.93 -14.39 -66.14
N ILE A 45 32.98 -14.32 -67.12
CA ILE A 45 33.15 -13.69 -68.46
C ILE A 45 31.83 -13.64 -69.30
N THR A 46 31.47 -12.40 -69.71
CA THR A 46 30.77 -11.87 -70.92
C THR A 46 29.31 -12.16 -71.34
N LYS A 47 28.52 -11.06 -71.33
CA LYS A 47 27.66 -10.47 -72.40
C LYS A 47 26.90 -11.39 -73.40
N GLY A 48 25.59 -11.51 -73.17
CA GLY A 48 24.54 -10.86 -73.98
C GLY A 48 24.16 -11.41 -75.37
N LYS A 49 22.90 -11.88 -75.52
CA LYS A 49 21.91 -11.48 -76.55
C LYS A 49 20.63 -12.34 -76.45
N TRP A 50 19.47 -11.65 -76.37
CA TRP A 50 18.22 -11.84 -77.15
C TRP A 50 17.75 -13.29 -77.40
N GLU A 51 16.51 -13.73 -77.23
CA GLU A 51 15.19 -13.08 -77.17
C GLU A 51 14.13 -14.19 -76.94
N ARG A 52 13.02 -13.81 -76.29
CA ARG A 52 11.64 -14.30 -76.50
C ARG A 52 11.19 -15.71 -76.03
N ARG A 53 10.20 -15.61 -75.13
CA ARG A 53 8.94 -16.37 -75.03
C ARG A 53 9.02 -17.84 -74.63
N PHE A 54 8.89 -18.08 -73.33
CA PHE A 54 7.84 -18.96 -72.80
C PHE A 54 7.28 -18.34 -71.51
N SER A 55 6.08 -17.79 -71.62
CA SER A 55 5.20 -17.52 -70.47
C SER A 55 4.59 -18.87 -70.10
N ASP A 56 4.85 -19.37 -68.90
CA ASP A 56 3.89 -20.20 -68.17
C ASP A 56 4.22 -20.21 -66.66
N ARG A 57 3.30 -19.59 -65.91
CA ARG A 57 2.97 -19.80 -64.48
C ARG A 57 4.12 -19.98 -63.48
N ALA A 58 4.52 -18.87 -62.87
CA ALA A 58 5.07 -18.91 -61.53
C ALA A 58 3.97 -19.40 -60.56
N GLU A 59 4.19 -20.55 -59.92
CA GLU A 59 3.47 -20.89 -58.68
C GLU A 59 3.79 -19.79 -57.66
N GLU A 60 2.82 -18.92 -57.37
CA GLU A 60 2.90 -18.01 -56.24
C GLU A 60 3.10 -18.86 -54.97
N ALA A 61 4.20 -18.62 -54.25
CA ALA A 61 4.43 -19.23 -52.95
C ALA A 61 3.28 -18.81 -52.02
N VAL A 62 2.35 -19.72 -51.76
CA VAL A 62 1.16 -19.46 -50.93
C VAL A 62 1.62 -19.13 -49.51
N ASP A 63 1.39 -17.90 -49.07
CA ASP A 63 1.63 -17.48 -47.69
C ASP A 63 0.63 -18.17 -46.75
N LEU A 64 1.09 -19.22 -46.08
CA LEU A 64 0.28 -20.00 -45.14
C LEU A 64 0.05 -19.28 -43.80
N ALA A 65 0.80 -18.20 -43.52
CA ALA A 65 0.63 -17.40 -42.32
C ALA A 65 -0.54 -16.41 -42.43
N ARG A 66 -1.08 -16.19 -43.64
CA ARG A 66 -2.17 -15.24 -43.88
C ARG A 66 -3.41 -15.55 -43.01
N PRO A 67 -3.98 -14.55 -42.32
CA PRO A 67 -5.16 -14.73 -41.50
C PRO A 67 -6.42 -15.07 -42.32
N VAL A 68 -7.53 -15.39 -41.64
CA VAL A 68 -8.82 -15.67 -42.32
C VAL A 68 -9.38 -14.42 -42.99
N TYR A 69 -9.21 -13.27 -42.36
CA TYR A 69 -9.56 -11.95 -42.87
C TYR A 69 -8.37 -11.02 -42.71
N ASP A 70 -8.08 -10.19 -43.72
CA ASP A 70 -7.07 -9.16 -43.59
C ASP A 70 -7.64 -7.94 -42.87
N LYS A 71 -6.88 -7.36 -41.92
CA LYS A 71 -7.28 -6.11 -41.28
C LYS A 71 -7.40 -4.98 -42.30
N PRO A 72 -8.40 -4.08 -42.16
CA PRO A 72 -8.42 -2.81 -42.87
C PRO A 72 -7.14 -2.02 -42.60
N ARG A 73 -6.80 -1.06 -43.48
CA ARG A 73 -5.63 -0.20 -43.23
C ARG A 73 -5.81 0.59 -41.93
N PRO A 74 -4.79 0.68 -41.06
CA PRO A 74 -4.88 1.42 -39.81
C PRO A 74 -5.10 2.91 -40.07
N ASP A 75 -5.96 3.53 -39.27
CA ASP A 75 -6.13 4.99 -39.23
C ASP A 75 -5.47 5.54 -37.96
N PRO A 76 -4.30 6.21 -38.06
CA PRO A 76 -3.58 6.72 -36.90
C PRO A 76 -4.36 7.71 -36.04
N TYR A 77 -5.43 8.32 -36.59
CA TYR A 77 -6.27 9.28 -35.87
C TYR A 77 -7.53 8.65 -35.27
N ALA A 78 -7.81 7.39 -35.58
CA ALA A 78 -8.93 6.67 -34.98
C ALA A 78 -8.70 6.45 -33.48
N PRO A 79 -9.75 6.55 -32.64
CA PRO A 79 -9.64 6.35 -31.21
C PRO A 79 -9.16 4.92 -30.91
N GLY A 80 -8.09 4.82 -30.13
CA GLY A 80 -7.58 3.57 -29.58
C GLY A 80 -6.77 2.73 -30.57
N GLU A 81 -6.44 3.26 -31.74
CA GLU A 81 -5.55 2.60 -32.71
C GLU A 81 -4.18 2.33 -32.09
N TRP A 82 -3.58 1.19 -32.44
CA TRP A 82 -2.34 0.66 -31.84
C TRP A 82 -2.42 0.31 -30.35
N GLY A 83 -3.61 0.33 -29.75
CA GLY A 83 -3.81 0.08 -28.33
C GLY A 83 -3.50 1.28 -27.42
N LYS A 84 -3.42 2.51 -27.98
CA LYS A 84 -3.18 3.73 -27.21
C LYS A 84 -4.38 4.14 -26.35
N PRO A 85 -4.18 4.84 -25.21
CA PRO A 85 -5.28 5.28 -24.37
C PRO A 85 -6.16 6.27 -25.11
N SER A 86 -7.49 6.09 -25.01
CA SER A 86 -8.47 7.02 -25.58
C SER A 86 -9.20 7.78 -24.49
N ARG A 87 -9.19 9.11 -24.59
CA ARG A 87 -9.85 10.02 -23.64
C ARG A 87 -10.61 11.10 -24.41
N PRO A 88 -11.81 10.79 -24.94
CA PRO A 88 -12.61 11.79 -25.66
C PRO A 88 -13.03 12.91 -24.69
N GLN A 89 -13.07 14.14 -25.18
CA GLN A 89 -13.75 15.24 -24.48
C GLN A 89 -15.25 15.06 -24.69
N LEU A 90 -15.99 14.81 -23.59
CA LEU A 90 -17.42 14.49 -23.62
C LEU A 90 -18.26 15.67 -23.16
N SER A 91 -19.43 15.86 -23.78
CA SER A 91 -20.45 16.77 -23.23
C SER A 91 -21.00 16.24 -21.91
N PRO A 92 -21.67 17.08 -21.09
CA PRO A 92 -22.31 16.62 -19.85
C PRO A 92 -23.31 15.47 -20.06
N GLU A 93 -24.05 15.48 -21.17
CA GLU A 93 -25.00 14.42 -21.52
C GLU A 93 -24.29 13.11 -21.90
N GLU A 94 -23.23 13.20 -22.71
CA GLU A 94 -22.41 12.05 -23.11
C GLU A 94 -21.70 11.43 -21.90
N LYS A 95 -21.20 12.26 -20.99
CA LYS A 95 -20.57 11.79 -19.74
C LYS A 95 -21.55 11.03 -18.85
N LYS A 96 -22.81 11.47 -18.80
CA LYS A 96 -23.85 10.73 -18.08
C LYS A 96 -24.10 9.35 -18.71
N GLN A 97 -24.14 9.26 -20.05
CA GLN A 97 -24.28 7.98 -20.75
C GLN A 97 -23.08 7.05 -20.49
N GLU A 98 -21.87 7.61 -20.48
CA GLU A 98 -20.65 6.88 -20.13
C GLU A 98 -20.74 6.29 -18.72
N GLU A 99 -21.14 7.09 -17.73
CA GLU A 99 -21.28 6.67 -16.33
C GLU A 99 -22.35 5.57 -16.16
N GLU A 100 -23.51 5.69 -16.83
CA GLU A 100 -24.58 4.69 -16.83
C GLU A 100 -24.11 3.34 -17.43
N LEU A 101 -23.34 3.38 -18.52
CA LEU A 101 -22.78 2.18 -19.14
C LEU A 101 -21.68 1.53 -18.28
N ILE A 102 -20.82 2.33 -17.65
CA ILE A 102 -19.81 1.82 -16.70
C ILE A 102 -20.48 1.17 -15.49
N GLU A 103 -21.56 1.74 -14.95
CA GLU A 103 -22.26 1.14 -13.83
C GLU A 103 -22.85 -0.23 -14.17
N LYS A 104 -23.37 -0.36 -15.40
CA LYS A 104 -24.03 -1.56 -15.91
C LYS A 104 -23.06 -2.69 -16.28
N TYR A 105 -21.97 -2.38 -16.99
CA TYR A 105 -21.03 -3.39 -17.50
C TYR A 105 -19.72 -3.48 -16.73
N ALA A 106 -19.46 -2.56 -15.79
CA ALA A 106 -18.16 -2.39 -15.13
C ALA A 106 -16.98 -2.12 -16.10
N ILE A 107 -17.30 -1.77 -17.35
CA ILE A 107 -16.38 -1.45 -18.45
C ILE A 107 -16.92 -0.20 -19.15
N ASN A 108 -16.04 0.66 -19.65
CA ASN A 108 -16.41 1.83 -20.43
C ASN A 108 -16.87 1.44 -21.85
N ILE A 109 -18.08 0.90 -21.94
CA ILE A 109 -18.66 0.47 -23.23
C ILE A 109 -18.93 1.66 -24.15
N TYR A 110 -19.23 2.84 -23.60
CA TYR A 110 -19.39 4.06 -24.39
C TYR A 110 -18.13 4.34 -25.24
N LEU A 111 -16.95 4.22 -24.63
CA LEU A 111 -15.69 4.35 -25.34
C LEU A 111 -15.44 3.15 -26.27
N SER A 112 -15.70 1.93 -25.81
CA SER A 112 -15.56 0.71 -26.64
C SER A 112 -16.35 0.82 -27.93
N ASP A 113 -17.55 1.37 -27.91
CA ASP A 113 -18.42 1.49 -29.09
C ASP A 113 -17.86 2.49 -30.12
N LYS A 114 -17.02 3.45 -29.70
CA LYS A 114 -16.32 4.38 -30.59
C LYS A 114 -14.99 3.83 -31.12
N ILE A 115 -14.41 2.83 -30.46
CA ILE A 115 -13.16 2.19 -30.89
C ILE A 115 -13.47 1.14 -31.96
N SER A 116 -12.66 1.13 -33.02
CA SER A 116 -12.80 0.16 -34.12
C SER A 116 -12.85 -1.29 -33.62
N LEU A 117 -13.73 -2.11 -34.22
CA LEU A 117 -13.76 -3.55 -34.01
C LEU A 117 -12.53 -4.26 -34.61
N HIS A 118 -11.80 -3.57 -35.49
CA HIS A 118 -10.69 -4.09 -36.28
C HIS A 118 -9.35 -3.45 -35.92
N ARG A 119 -9.27 -2.74 -34.78
CA ARG A 119 -8.06 -1.99 -34.40
C ARG A 119 -6.81 -2.86 -34.38
N HIS A 120 -5.66 -2.24 -34.60
CA HIS A 120 -4.35 -2.86 -34.51
C HIS A 120 -3.81 -2.72 -33.09
N ILE A 121 -2.98 -3.68 -32.70
CA ILE A 121 -2.20 -3.63 -31.46
C ILE A 121 -0.72 -3.57 -31.85
N GLU A 122 0.02 -2.69 -31.20
CA GLU A 122 1.45 -2.57 -31.45
C GLU A 122 2.20 -3.83 -30.96
N ASP A 123 2.94 -4.49 -31.86
CA ASP A 123 3.75 -5.65 -31.50
C ASP A 123 5.09 -5.19 -30.90
N ASN A 124 5.12 -5.03 -29.59
CA ASN A 124 6.31 -4.83 -28.75
C ASN A 124 6.86 -6.14 -28.11
N ARG A 125 6.54 -7.34 -28.64
CA ARG A 125 7.07 -8.59 -28.10
C ARG A 125 8.59 -8.66 -28.22
N LEU A 126 9.20 -9.55 -27.43
CA LEU A 126 10.64 -9.85 -27.50
C LEU A 126 11.08 -10.13 -28.93
N SER A 127 12.24 -9.60 -29.33
CA SER A 127 12.76 -9.75 -30.70
C SER A 127 12.91 -11.22 -31.12
N GLY A 128 13.25 -12.10 -30.18
CA GLY A 128 13.31 -13.55 -30.42
C GLY A 128 11.96 -14.17 -30.80
N CYS A 129 10.84 -13.63 -30.31
CA CYS A 129 9.51 -14.08 -30.69
C CYS A 129 9.15 -13.70 -32.13
N LYS A 130 9.56 -12.49 -32.56
CA LYS A 130 9.34 -12.00 -33.93
C LYS A 130 10.20 -12.71 -34.97
N ALA A 131 11.38 -13.19 -34.56
CA ALA A 131 12.28 -13.95 -35.42
C ALA A 131 11.91 -15.43 -35.58
N LYS A 132 10.95 -15.93 -34.79
CA LYS A 132 10.58 -17.35 -34.78
C LYS A 132 9.71 -17.71 -36.00
N SER A 133 10.14 -18.72 -36.75
CA SER A 133 9.42 -19.24 -37.92
C SER A 133 8.75 -20.57 -37.60
N TYR A 134 7.51 -20.77 -38.06
CA TYR A 134 6.74 -21.98 -37.78
C TYR A 134 6.50 -22.82 -39.03
N ASN A 135 6.40 -24.15 -38.86
CA ASN A 135 6.01 -25.05 -39.93
C ASN A 135 4.48 -25.27 -39.93
N TYR A 136 3.76 -24.36 -40.59
CA TYR A 136 2.29 -24.33 -40.64
C TYR A 136 1.62 -25.62 -41.14
N ARG A 137 2.32 -26.48 -41.90
CA ARG A 137 1.76 -27.75 -42.39
C ARG A 137 1.74 -28.87 -41.35
N ARG A 138 2.56 -28.75 -40.29
CA ARG A 138 2.67 -29.75 -39.23
C ARG A 138 1.93 -29.35 -37.95
N LEU A 139 1.58 -28.08 -37.81
CA LEU A 139 0.87 -27.60 -36.64
C LEU A 139 -0.56 -28.16 -36.61
N PRO A 140 -1.07 -28.51 -35.41
CA PRO A 140 -2.45 -28.97 -35.25
C PRO A 140 -3.45 -27.86 -35.55
N THR A 141 -4.67 -28.23 -35.92
CA THR A 141 -5.76 -27.26 -36.08
C THR A 141 -6.40 -26.94 -34.73
N THR A 142 -6.98 -25.75 -34.59
CA THR A 142 -7.68 -25.36 -33.37
C THR A 142 -9.14 -24.95 -33.59
N SER A 143 -9.99 -25.32 -32.64
CA SER A 143 -11.32 -24.72 -32.44
C SER A 143 -11.21 -23.69 -31.32
N VAL A 144 -11.49 -22.43 -31.63
CA VAL A 144 -11.52 -21.35 -30.64
C VAL A 144 -12.91 -21.32 -30.00
N ILE A 145 -13.01 -21.40 -28.68
CA ILE A 145 -14.27 -21.45 -27.94
C ILE A 145 -14.40 -20.19 -27.09
N ILE A 146 -15.46 -19.43 -27.33
CA ILE A 146 -15.78 -18.18 -26.63
C ILE A 146 -17.17 -18.31 -26.01
N ALA A 147 -17.21 -18.52 -24.70
CA ALA A 147 -18.46 -18.48 -23.94
C ALA A 147 -18.76 -17.04 -23.52
N PHE A 148 -20.02 -16.62 -23.63
CA PHE A 148 -20.43 -15.27 -23.26
C PHE A 148 -21.79 -15.26 -22.57
N TYR A 149 -21.95 -14.31 -21.64
CA TYR A 149 -23.20 -14.01 -20.98
C TYR A 149 -23.34 -12.50 -20.80
N ASN A 150 -24.36 -11.91 -21.41
CA ASN A 150 -24.66 -10.47 -21.29
C ASN A 150 -23.47 -9.54 -21.63
N GLU A 151 -22.56 -10.01 -22.49
CA GLU A 151 -21.41 -9.22 -22.95
C GLU A 151 -21.86 -8.06 -23.84
N ALA A 152 -21.09 -6.97 -23.83
CA ALA A 152 -21.36 -5.85 -24.71
C ALA A 152 -21.08 -6.19 -26.19
N TRP A 153 -21.80 -5.53 -27.09
CA TRP A 153 -21.72 -5.80 -28.53
C TRP A 153 -20.31 -5.55 -29.09
N SER A 154 -19.72 -4.39 -28.78
CA SER A 154 -18.41 -4.00 -29.31
C SER A 154 -17.27 -4.87 -28.80
N THR A 155 -17.26 -5.25 -27.52
CA THR A 155 -16.23 -6.12 -26.94
C THR A 155 -16.31 -7.54 -27.48
N LEU A 156 -17.52 -8.12 -27.58
CA LEU A 156 -17.73 -9.45 -28.15
C LEU A 156 -17.30 -9.51 -29.62
N LEU A 157 -17.75 -8.56 -30.45
CA LEU A 157 -17.40 -8.54 -31.87
C LEU A 157 -15.93 -8.23 -32.10
N ARG A 158 -15.31 -7.34 -31.31
CA ARG A 158 -13.87 -7.08 -31.40
C ARG A 158 -13.06 -8.33 -31.09
N THR A 159 -13.50 -9.15 -30.13
CA THR A 159 -12.87 -10.46 -29.86
C THR A 159 -12.96 -11.38 -31.08
N ILE A 160 -14.15 -11.50 -31.69
CA ILE A 160 -14.36 -12.36 -32.87
C ILE A 160 -13.48 -11.92 -34.04
N HIS A 161 -13.49 -10.63 -34.36
CA HIS A 161 -12.68 -10.07 -35.44
C HIS A 161 -11.19 -10.19 -35.15
N SER A 162 -10.78 -9.91 -33.91
CA SER A 162 -9.38 -10.05 -33.51
C SER A 162 -8.87 -11.47 -33.73
N VAL A 163 -9.64 -12.52 -33.38
CA VAL A 163 -9.28 -13.91 -33.66
C VAL A 163 -9.22 -14.17 -35.17
N LEU A 164 -10.24 -13.76 -35.94
CA LEU A 164 -10.29 -13.97 -37.39
C LEU A 164 -9.14 -13.29 -38.16
N GLU A 165 -8.68 -12.15 -37.65
CA GLU A 165 -7.70 -11.27 -38.31
C GLU A 165 -6.26 -11.51 -37.88
N THR A 166 -6.04 -12.22 -36.77
CA THR A 166 -4.69 -12.52 -36.25
C THR A 166 -4.34 -13.99 -36.34
N THR A 167 -5.31 -14.85 -36.66
CA THR A 167 -5.11 -16.30 -36.70
C THR A 167 -4.90 -16.80 -38.12
N PRO A 168 -3.78 -17.50 -38.41
CA PRO A 168 -3.52 -18.10 -39.72
C PRO A 168 -4.66 -19.01 -40.18
N SER A 169 -5.08 -18.82 -41.44
CA SER A 169 -6.25 -19.50 -42.00
C SER A 169 -6.10 -21.02 -42.13
N VAL A 170 -4.88 -21.55 -42.12
CA VAL A 170 -4.64 -23.00 -42.13
C VAL A 170 -4.78 -23.65 -40.75
N LEU A 171 -4.64 -22.87 -39.68
CA LEU A 171 -4.68 -23.35 -38.30
C LEU A 171 -6.06 -23.22 -37.66
N LEU A 172 -6.83 -22.18 -38.02
CA LEU A 172 -8.16 -21.95 -37.46
C LEU A 172 -9.23 -22.86 -38.09
N LYS A 173 -9.69 -23.88 -37.37
CA LYS A 173 -10.77 -24.75 -37.85
C LYS A 173 -12.11 -24.02 -37.81
N GLU A 174 -12.45 -23.47 -36.66
CA GLU A 174 -13.72 -22.81 -36.36
C GLU A 174 -13.63 -21.94 -35.10
N ILE A 175 -14.50 -20.94 -35.01
CA ILE A 175 -14.81 -20.18 -33.80
C ILE A 175 -16.19 -20.60 -33.34
N ILE A 176 -16.30 -21.11 -32.11
CA ILE A 176 -17.54 -21.55 -31.49
C ILE A 176 -17.91 -20.54 -30.41
N LEU A 177 -18.96 -19.79 -30.68
CA LEU A 177 -19.59 -18.88 -29.74
C LEU A 177 -20.65 -19.64 -28.95
N VAL A 178 -20.61 -19.54 -27.61
CA VAL A 178 -21.59 -20.17 -26.73
C VAL A 178 -22.32 -19.10 -25.93
N ASP A 179 -23.57 -18.81 -26.31
CA ASP A 179 -24.48 -17.93 -25.57
C ASP A 179 -25.02 -18.68 -24.34
N ASP A 180 -24.53 -18.32 -23.16
CA ASP A 180 -24.98 -18.88 -21.88
C ASP A 180 -26.24 -18.17 -21.36
N LEU A 181 -27.32 -18.26 -22.14
CA LEU A 181 -28.63 -17.66 -21.85
C LEU A 181 -28.56 -16.15 -21.56
N SER A 182 -27.96 -15.36 -22.48
CA SER A 182 -27.98 -13.90 -22.38
C SER A 182 -29.40 -13.33 -22.50
N ASP A 183 -29.68 -12.22 -21.80
CA ASP A 183 -30.97 -11.53 -21.82
C ASP A 183 -31.01 -10.32 -22.78
N LYS A 184 -29.85 -9.85 -23.25
CA LYS A 184 -29.73 -8.67 -24.09
C LYS A 184 -30.27 -8.94 -25.50
N VAL A 185 -31.16 -8.06 -25.97
CA VAL A 185 -31.86 -8.20 -27.26
C VAL A 185 -30.89 -8.29 -28.44
N TYR A 186 -29.84 -7.47 -28.44
CA TYR A 186 -28.83 -7.46 -29.51
C TYR A 186 -28.03 -8.78 -29.61
N LEU A 187 -27.95 -9.58 -28.54
CA LEU A 187 -27.29 -10.89 -28.57
C LEU A 187 -28.15 -12.01 -29.19
N LYS A 188 -29.39 -11.71 -29.60
CA LYS A 188 -30.32 -12.67 -30.20
C LYS A 188 -30.25 -12.64 -31.73
N ALA A 189 -31.33 -12.22 -32.40
CA ALA A 189 -31.43 -12.25 -33.85
C ALA A 189 -30.41 -11.33 -34.55
N GLU A 190 -30.04 -10.22 -33.93
CA GLU A 190 -29.07 -9.27 -34.48
C GLU A 190 -27.66 -9.87 -34.56
N LEU A 191 -27.21 -10.54 -33.49
CA LEU A 191 -25.94 -11.28 -33.47
C LEU A 191 -25.91 -12.38 -34.54
N GLU A 192 -26.97 -13.19 -34.64
CA GLU A 192 -27.08 -14.25 -35.66
C GLU A 192 -26.97 -13.69 -37.08
N LYS A 193 -27.68 -12.59 -37.35
CA LYS A 193 -27.62 -11.91 -38.64
C LYS A 193 -26.19 -11.43 -38.94
N TYR A 194 -25.52 -10.83 -37.97
CA TYR A 194 -24.16 -10.33 -38.15
C TYR A 194 -23.16 -11.45 -38.47
N ILE A 195 -23.12 -12.49 -37.62
CA ILE A 195 -22.15 -13.59 -37.76
C ILE A 195 -22.44 -14.51 -38.95
N SER A 196 -23.65 -14.51 -39.51
CA SER A 196 -23.99 -15.31 -40.70
C SER A 196 -23.12 -15.00 -41.92
N SER A 197 -22.53 -13.80 -41.97
CA SER A 197 -21.61 -13.35 -43.01
C SER A 197 -20.16 -13.80 -42.79
N LEU A 198 -19.81 -14.22 -41.56
CA LEU A 198 -18.45 -14.57 -41.16
C LEU A 198 -18.18 -16.06 -41.39
N LYS A 199 -17.09 -16.35 -42.11
CA LYS A 199 -16.65 -17.73 -42.37
C LYS A 199 -16.13 -18.35 -41.07
N ARG A 200 -16.46 -19.64 -40.88
CA ARG A 200 -15.97 -20.47 -39.76
C ARG A 200 -16.44 -20.04 -38.37
N VAL A 201 -17.44 -19.17 -38.28
CA VAL A 201 -18.07 -18.79 -37.00
C VAL A 201 -19.35 -19.61 -36.82
N ARG A 202 -19.50 -20.22 -35.65
CA ARG A 202 -20.69 -21.00 -35.25
C ARG A 202 -21.21 -20.44 -33.93
N LEU A 203 -22.53 -20.34 -33.82
CA LEU A 203 -23.19 -19.93 -32.58
C LEU A 203 -24.01 -21.08 -32.02
N ILE A 204 -23.83 -21.33 -30.73
CA ILE A 204 -24.56 -22.29 -29.93
C ILE A 204 -25.22 -21.53 -28.79
N ARG A 205 -26.48 -21.86 -28.48
CA ARG A 205 -27.22 -21.24 -27.39
C ARG A 205 -27.62 -22.30 -26.37
N THR A 206 -27.45 -22.00 -25.10
CA THR A 206 -27.94 -22.84 -24.01
C THR A 206 -29.45 -22.58 -23.78
N ASN A 207 -30.16 -23.59 -23.30
CA ASN A 207 -31.59 -23.50 -22.97
C ASN A 207 -31.85 -23.08 -21.52
N LYS A 208 -30.82 -23.17 -20.67
CA LYS A 208 -30.82 -22.75 -19.27
C LYS A 208 -29.49 -22.05 -18.98
N ARG A 209 -29.43 -21.32 -17.86
CA ARG A 209 -28.18 -20.72 -17.41
C ARG A 209 -27.26 -21.82 -16.89
N GLU A 210 -26.19 -22.10 -17.62
CA GLU A 210 -25.24 -23.17 -17.32
C GLU A 210 -24.07 -22.67 -16.47
N GLY A 211 -23.63 -21.43 -16.69
CA GLY A 211 -22.39 -20.90 -16.12
C GLY A 211 -21.19 -21.17 -17.02
N LEU A 212 -20.08 -20.47 -16.74
CA LEU A 212 -18.89 -20.42 -17.61
C LEU A 212 -18.33 -21.82 -17.91
N VAL A 213 -18.21 -22.65 -16.86
CA VAL A 213 -17.64 -24.00 -16.95
C VAL A 213 -18.45 -24.87 -17.92
N ARG A 214 -19.76 -25.00 -17.67
CA ARG A 214 -20.64 -25.83 -18.49
C ARG A 214 -20.82 -25.28 -19.90
N ALA A 215 -20.87 -23.95 -20.07
CA ALA A 215 -20.87 -23.33 -21.39
C ALA A 215 -19.60 -23.66 -22.21
N ARG A 216 -18.42 -23.60 -21.59
CA ARG A 216 -17.16 -24.03 -22.23
C ARG A 216 -17.17 -25.51 -22.60
N LEU A 217 -17.72 -26.37 -21.74
CA LEU A 217 -17.87 -27.81 -22.03
C LEU A 217 -18.78 -28.09 -23.22
N ILE A 218 -19.89 -27.35 -23.35
CA ILE A 218 -20.77 -27.43 -24.51
C ILE A 218 -19.97 -27.07 -25.77
N GLY A 219 -19.24 -25.94 -25.75
CA GLY A 219 -18.36 -25.55 -26.85
C GLY A 219 -17.33 -26.62 -27.22
N ALA A 220 -16.68 -27.22 -26.21
CA ALA A 220 -15.68 -28.29 -26.38
C ALA A 220 -16.28 -29.57 -27.00
N THR A 221 -17.52 -29.89 -26.65
CA THR A 221 -18.24 -31.06 -27.20
C THR A 221 -18.49 -30.90 -28.70
N PHE A 222 -18.80 -29.68 -29.16
CA PHE A 222 -19.07 -29.38 -30.57
C PHE A 222 -17.82 -29.07 -31.41
N ALA A 223 -16.67 -28.90 -30.76
CA ALA A 223 -15.40 -28.59 -31.41
C ALA A 223 -14.86 -29.77 -32.23
N THR A 224 -14.34 -29.49 -33.43
CA THR A 224 -13.78 -30.49 -34.34
C THR A 224 -12.28 -30.33 -34.61
N GLY A 225 -11.66 -29.27 -34.09
CA GLY A 225 -10.21 -29.07 -34.13
C GLY A 225 -9.45 -30.01 -33.20
N ASP A 226 -8.17 -30.21 -33.48
CA ASP A 226 -7.28 -31.06 -32.68
C ASP A 226 -6.99 -30.43 -31.30
N VAL A 227 -6.89 -29.10 -31.27
CA VAL A 227 -6.64 -28.29 -30.07
C VAL A 227 -7.85 -27.41 -29.75
N LEU A 228 -8.25 -27.37 -28.48
CA LEU A 228 -9.23 -26.43 -27.96
C LEU A 228 -8.50 -25.19 -27.45
N THR A 229 -8.86 -24.01 -27.97
CA THR A 229 -8.34 -22.74 -27.46
C THR A 229 -9.50 -21.94 -26.86
N PHE A 230 -9.50 -21.79 -25.54
CA PHE A 230 -10.52 -21.02 -24.83
C PHE A 230 -10.09 -19.56 -24.76
N LEU A 231 -11.02 -18.65 -25.05
CA LEU A 231 -10.87 -17.22 -24.85
C LEU A 231 -12.14 -16.67 -24.18
N ASP A 232 -11.98 -15.58 -23.45
CA ASP A 232 -13.12 -14.81 -22.96
C ASP A 232 -13.63 -13.86 -24.05
N CYS A 233 -14.83 -13.33 -23.86
CA CYS A 233 -15.56 -12.55 -24.87
C CYS A 233 -15.19 -11.06 -24.90
N HIS A 234 -14.12 -10.66 -24.23
CA HIS A 234 -13.58 -9.30 -24.17
C HIS A 234 -12.05 -9.36 -24.23
N CYS A 235 -11.55 -10.00 -25.30
CA CYS A 235 -10.13 -10.20 -25.54
C CYS A 235 -9.69 -9.60 -26.88
N GLU A 236 -8.41 -9.25 -26.97
CA GLU A 236 -7.77 -8.79 -28.20
C GLU A 236 -6.41 -9.46 -28.38
N CYS A 237 -6.26 -10.22 -29.46
CA CYS A 237 -5.09 -11.01 -29.76
C CYS A 237 -4.01 -10.16 -30.45
N VAL A 238 -2.74 -10.39 -30.09
CA VAL A 238 -1.58 -9.83 -30.80
C VAL A 238 -1.27 -10.71 -32.02
N SER A 239 -0.70 -10.14 -33.08
CA SER A 239 -0.27 -10.90 -34.25
C SER A 239 0.72 -12.01 -33.85
N GLY A 240 0.49 -13.24 -34.35
CA GLY A 240 1.35 -14.38 -34.05
C GLY A 240 1.18 -14.96 -32.63
N TRP A 241 0.00 -14.78 -32.01
CA TRP A 241 -0.30 -15.30 -30.68
C TRP A 241 -0.54 -16.82 -30.66
N LEU A 242 -1.06 -17.41 -31.74
CA LEU A 242 -1.57 -18.78 -31.71
C LEU A 242 -0.48 -19.83 -32.01
N GLU A 243 0.42 -19.53 -32.94
CA GLU A 243 1.47 -20.45 -33.38
C GLU A 243 2.35 -20.98 -32.23
N PRO A 244 2.81 -20.15 -31.27
CA PRO A 244 3.58 -20.65 -30.14
C PRO A 244 2.81 -21.64 -29.26
N LEU A 245 1.49 -21.45 -29.10
CA LEU A 245 0.63 -22.34 -28.32
C LEU A 245 0.49 -23.70 -29.00
N LEU A 246 0.21 -23.70 -30.31
CA LEU A 246 0.00 -24.91 -31.09
C LEU A 246 1.30 -25.69 -31.32
N GLU A 247 2.42 -25.01 -31.53
CA GLU A 247 3.73 -25.64 -31.63
C GLU A 247 4.06 -26.38 -30.34
N ARG A 248 3.84 -25.74 -29.19
CA ARG A 248 4.14 -26.35 -27.90
C ARG A 248 3.29 -27.59 -27.61
N ILE A 249 2.00 -27.56 -27.97
CA ILE A 249 1.12 -28.73 -27.84
C ILE A 249 1.49 -29.83 -28.84
N ALA A 250 1.98 -29.47 -30.03
CA ALA A 250 2.46 -30.43 -31.01
C ALA A 250 3.73 -31.17 -30.55
N GLU A 251 4.61 -30.49 -29.80
CA GLU A 251 5.77 -31.12 -29.16
C GLU A 251 5.38 -32.05 -28.01
N ASN A 252 4.42 -31.63 -27.19
CA ASN A 252 3.95 -32.40 -26.05
C ASN A 252 2.43 -32.22 -25.82
N GLU A 253 1.68 -33.26 -26.15
CA GLU A 253 0.21 -33.25 -26.09
C GLU A 253 -0.34 -33.09 -24.65
N THR A 254 0.46 -33.40 -23.62
CA THR A 254 0.04 -33.34 -22.21
C THR A 254 0.25 -31.97 -21.57
N VAL A 255 0.62 -30.95 -22.35
CA VAL A 255 0.85 -29.59 -21.85
C VAL A 255 -0.39 -28.74 -22.10
N ILE A 256 -0.82 -28.02 -21.08
CA ILE A 256 -1.75 -26.90 -21.23
C ILE A 256 -0.94 -25.62 -21.34
N VAL A 257 -1.18 -24.85 -22.40
CA VAL A 257 -0.38 -23.66 -22.69
C VAL A 257 -1.27 -22.42 -22.65
N CYS A 258 -0.89 -21.45 -21.82
CA CYS A 258 -1.57 -20.17 -21.68
C CYS A 258 -0.79 -19.08 -22.44
N PRO A 259 -1.48 -18.11 -23.06
CA PRO A 259 -0.85 -16.86 -23.46
C PRO A 259 -0.45 -16.05 -22.21
N VAL A 260 0.48 -15.13 -22.39
CA VAL A 260 0.61 -13.98 -21.49
C VAL A 260 -0.67 -13.16 -21.60
N ILE A 261 -1.32 -12.95 -20.45
CA ILE A 261 -2.55 -12.17 -20.38
C ILE A 261 -2.16 -10.72 -20.11
N ASP A 262 -2.32 -9.88 -21.13
CA ASP A 262 -2.07 -8.46 -21.02
C ASP A 262 -3.32 -7.72 -20.55
N THR A 263 -3.13 -6.61 -19.85
CA THR A 263 -4.25 -5.81 -19.34
C THR A 263 -4.72 -4.85 -20.41
N ILE A 264 -6.00 -4.94 -20.78
CA ILE A 264 -6.69 -3.85 -21.47
C ILE A 264 -7.45 -3.04 -20.42
N ASP A 265 -7.12 -1.77 -20.29
CA ASP A 265 -7.74 -0.90 -19.29
C ASP A 265 -9.24 -0.76 -19.55
N TRP A 266 -10.08 -1.10 -18.57
CA TRP A 266 -11.53 -1.05 -18.72
C TRP A 266 -12.08 0.36 -18.93
N LYS A 267 -11.32 1.41 -18.58
CA LYS A 267 -11.76 2.80 -18.66
C LYS A 267 -11.31 3.49 -19.95
N THR A 268 -10.07 3.27 -20.37
CA THR A 268 -9.41 3.98 -21.48
C THR A 268 -9.12 3.08 -22.68
N PHE A 269 -9.29 1.76 -22.54
CA PHE A 269 -8.97 0.74 -23.54
C PHE A 269 -7.52 0.73 -24.03
N GLU A 270 -6.62 1.29 -23.21
CA GLU A 270 -5.16 1.17 -23.38
C GLU A 270 -4.73 -0.30 -23.23
N TYR A 271 -3.86 -0.74 -24.12
CA TYR A 271 -3.30 -2.09 -24.12
C TYR A 271 -1.93 -2.09 -23.44
N TYR A 272 -1.86 -2.66 -22.24
CA TYR A 272 -0.61 -2.80 -21.48
C TYR A 272 0.07 -4.13 -21.80
N MET A 273 0.89 -4.14 -22.85
CA MET A 273 1.64 -5.33 -23.20
C MET A 273 2.87 -5.52 -22.30
N GLN A 274 3.03 -6.71 -21.74
CA GLN A 274 4.20 -7.09 -20.97
C GLN A 274 5.40 -7.29 -21.90
N THR A 275 6.35 -6.34 -21.91
CA THR A 275 7.57 -6.39 -22.73
C THR A 275 8.76 -7.06 -22.02
N ALA A 276 8.63 -7.26 -20.70
CA ALA A 276 9.59 -7.94 -19.86
C ALA A 276 9.16 -9.38 -19.57
N GLU A 277 9.89 -10.07 -18.69
CA GLU A 277 9.49 -11.40 -18.21
C GLU A 277 8.07 -11.36 -17.62
N PRO A 278 7.13 -12.19 -18.10
CA PRO A 278 5.75 -12.14 -17.67
C PRO A 278 5.57 -12.69 -16.25
N MET A 279 4.50 -12.27 -15.59
CA MET A 279 4.07 -12.86 -14.33
C MET A 279 3.48 -14.25 -14.56
N ILE A 280 3.66 -15.15 -13.58
CA ILE A 280 3.07 -16.50 -13.57
C ILE A 280 1.96 -16.60 -12.52
N GLY A 281 1.12 -17.62 -12.66
CA GLY A 281 0.00 -17.86 -11.78
C GLY A 281 0.37 -18.67 -10.54
N GLY A 282 -0.13 -18.25 -9.39
CA GLY A 282 -0.15 -18.99 -8.12
C GLY A 282 -1.48 -18.82 -7.41
N PHE A 283 -1.49 -19.06 -6.10
CA PHE A 283 -2.66 -18.90 -5.25
C PHE A 283 -2.23 -18.57 -3.82
N ASP A 284 -3.12 -17.93 -3.06
CA ASP A 284 -3.00 -17.75 -1.62
C ASP A 284 -3.80 -18.83 -0.86
N TRP A 285 -3.61 -18.96 0.46
CA TRP A 285 -4.34 -19.94 1.26
C TRP A 285 -5.84 -19.64 1.43
N ARG A 286 -6.36 -18.56 0.85
CA ARG A 286 -7.81 -18.35 0.66
C ARG A 286 -8.33 -19.00 -0.62
N LEU A 287 -7.44 -19.65 -1.37
CA LEU A 287 -7.67 -20.24 -2.68
C LEU A 287 -8.18 -19.20 -3.69
N THR A 288 -7.57 -18.02 -3.65
CA THR A 288 -7.71 -17.01 -4.70
C THR A 288 -6.49 -17.03 -5.58
N PHE A 289 -6.70 -16.85 -6.88
CA PHE A 289 -5.61 -16.76 -7.85
C PHE A 289 -4.76 -15.50 -7.58
N GLN A 290 -3.43 -15.64 -7.64
CA GLN A 290 -2.48 -14.56 -7.45
C GLN A 290 -1.40 -14.58 -8.53
N TRP A 291 -0.90 -13.40 -8.91
CA TRP A 291 0.23 -13.27 -9.83
C TRP A 291 1.55 -13.25 -9.03
N HIS A 292 2.54 -14.00 -9.49
CA HIS A 292 3.89 -14.05 -8.89
C HIS A 292 4.97 -13.85 -9.96
N SER A 293 6.11 -13.34 -9.54
CA SER A 293 7.30 -13.30 -10.40
C SER A 293 7.85 -14.70 -10.62
N VAL A 294 8.45 -14.96 -11.79
CA VAL A 294 9.10 -16.24 -12.08
C VAL A 294 10.20 -16.54 -11.05
N PRO A 295 10.21 -17.72 -10.40
CA PRO A 295 11.24 -18.06 -9.43
C PRO A 295 12.59 -18.31 -10.11
N LYS A 296 13.68 -18.14 -9.34
CA LYS A 296 15.05 -18.27 -9.87
C LYS A 296 15.33 -19.63 -10.49
N HIS A 297 14.80 -20.71 -9.92
CA HIS A 297 15.02 -22.06 -10.43
C HIS A 297 14.39 -22.27 -11.82
N GLU A 298 13.23 -21.68 -12.09
CA GLU A 298 12.55 -21.77 -13.38
C GLU A 298 13.24 -20.90 -14.44
N ARG A 299 13.79 -19.73 -14.04
CA ARG A 299 14.64 -18.92 -14.93
C ARG A 299 15.87 -19.69 -15.40
N LEU A 300 16.54 -20.41 -14.49
CA LEU A 300 17.74 -21.20 -14.80
C LEU A 300 17.46 -22.44 -15.66
N ARG A 301 16.22 -22.95 -15.65
CA ARG A 301 15.81 -24.08 -16.50
C ARG A 301 15.68 -23.68 -17.97
N ARG A 302 15.26 -22.45 -18.24
CA ARG A 302 15.02 -21.91 -19.59
C ARG A 302 16.34 -21.61 -20.29
N ARG A 303 16.42 -21.89 -21.60
CA ARG A 303 17.60 -21.59 -22.43
C ARG A 303 17.51 -20.19 -23.03
N SER A 304 16.29 -19.77 -23.34
CA SER A 304 15.95 -18.47 -23.90
C SER A 304 14.81 -17.82 -23.12
N GLU A 305 14.75 -16.50 -23.13
CA GLU A 305 13.62 -15.73 -22.59
C GLU A 305 12.30 -16.01 -23.34
N THR A 306 12.37 -16.56 -24.54
CA THR A 306 11.20 -16.94 -25.35
C THR A 306 10.63 -18.31 -24.99
N ASP A 307 11.34 -19.11 -24.19
CA ASP A 307 10.93 -20.47 -23.84
C ASP A 307 9.70 -20.44 -22.91
N PRO A 308 8.79 -21.44 -23.01
CA PRO A 308 7.66 -21.57 -22.11
C PRO A 308 8.07 -21.60 -20.64
N ILE A 309 7.27 -20.96 -19.80
CA ILE A 309 7.50 -20.82 -18.36
C ILE A 309 6.50 -21.71 -17.63
N ARG A 310 6.98 -22.61 -16.78
CA ARG A 310 6.09 -23.42 -15.93
C ARG A 310 5.36 -22.53 -14.93
N SER A 311 4.05 -22.70 -14.86
CA SER A 311 3.18 -21.93 -13.97
C SER A 311 2.44 -22.87 -13.01
N PRO A 312 2.52 -22.65 -11.68
CA PRO A 312 1.75 -23.44 -10.71
C PRO A 312 0.25 -23.45 -11.03
N THR A 313 -0.32 -22.28 -11.33
CA THR A 313 -1.73 -22.13 -11.67
C THR A 313 -1.93 -21.31 -12.94
N MET A 314 -3.14 -21.36 -13.50
CA MET A 314 -3.58 -20.47 -14.57
C MET A 314 -4.55 -19.43 -14.01
N ALA A 315 -4.58 -18.23 -14.60
CA ALA A 315 -5.58 -17.22 -14.27
C ALA A 315 -7.01 -17.76 -14.51
N GLY A 316 -7.17 -18.70 -15.45
CA GLY A 316 -8.45 -19.08 -16.03
C GLY A 316 -8.75 -18.21 -17.24
N GLY A 317 -9.77 -18.54 -18.04
CA GLY A 317 -10.12 -17.70 -19.19
C GLY A 317 -9.49 -18.15 -20.49
N LEU A 318 -8.15 -18.08 -20.54
CA LEU A 318 -7.37 -18.14 -21.77
C LEU A 318 -6.32 -19.25 -21.73
N PHE A 319 -6.51 -20.30 -22.53
CA PHE A 319 -5.53 -21.39 -22.68
C PHE A 319 -5.83 -22.27 -23.90
N ALA A 320 -4.80 -22.97 -24.37
CA ALA A 320 -4.90 -23.99 -25.40
C ALA A 320 -4.56 -25.38 -24.82
N VAL A 321 -5.29 -26.41 -25.25
CA VAL A 321 -5.09 -27.81 -24.82
C VAL A 321 -5.49 -28.78 -25.93
N SER A 322 -4.79 -29.91 -26.08
CA SER A 322 -5.26 -30.99 -26.96
C SER A 322 -6.66 -31.44 -26.54
N LYS A 323 -7.58 -31.54 -27.50
CA LYS A 323 -8.96 -31.99 -27.23
C LYS A 323 -8.97 -33.36 -26.57
N LYS A 324 -8.15 -34.30 -27.08
CA LYS A 324 -8.04 -35.66 -26.54
C LYS A 324 -7.50 -35.66 -25.12
N TYR A 325 -6.49 -34.83 -24.85
CA TYR A 325 -5.91 -34.72 -23.52
C TYR A 325 -6.88 -34.08 -22.53
N PHE A 326 -7.64 -33.07 -22.96
CA PHE A 326 -8.68 -32.43 -22.16
C PHE A 326 -9.79 -33.43 -21.77
N GLU A 327 -10.21 -34.29 -22.70
CA GLU A 327 -11.15 -35.39 -22.42
C GLU A 327 -10.54 -36.44 -21.49
N TYR A 328 -9.28 -36.83 -21.70
CA TYR A 328 -8.55 -37.77 -20.86
C TYR A 328 -8.45 -37.29 -19.40
N LEU A 329 -8.18 -36.00 -19.18
CA LEU A 329 -8.16 -35.40 -17.85
C LEU A 329 -9.54 -35.29 -17.21
N GLY A 330 -10.63 -35.64 -17.91
CA GLY A 330 -12.00 -35.50 -17.41
C GLY A 330 -12.51 -34.06 -17.44
N THR A 331 -12.14 -33.31 -18.49
CA THR A 331 -12.63 -31.97 -18.85
C THR A 331 -12.70 -30.98 -17.69
N TYR A 332 -13.86 -30.47 -17.31
CA TYR A 332 -14.06 -29.68 -16.08
C TYR A 332 -14.93 -30.44 -15.08
N ASP A 333 -14.87 -30.05 -13.82
CA ASP A 333 -15.88 -30.47 -12.83
C ASP A 333 -17.23 -29.82 -13.17
N THR A 334 -18.18 -30.64 -13.63
CA THR A 334 -19.53 -30.21 -14.02
C THR A 334 -20.38 -29.73 -12.84
N GLY A 335 -19.98 -30.05 -11.60
CA GLY A 335 -20.63 -29.56 -10.38
C GLY A 335 -20.21 -28.15 -9.98
N MET A 336 -19.31 -27.49 -10.72
CA MET A 336 -18.98 -26.10 -10.52
C MET A 336 -19.97 -25.17 -11.22
N ASP A 337 -20.47 -24.19 -10.46
CA ASP A 337 -21.55 -23.30 -10.91
C ASP A 337 -21.05 -21.87 -11.18
N VAL A 338 -21.58 -21.27 -12.25
CA VAL A 338 -21.43 -19.86 -12.65
C VAL A 338 -19.98 -19.42 -12.94
N TRP A 339 -19.16 -19.24 -11.90
CA TRP A 339 -17.80 -18.70 -12.01
C TRP A 339 -16.96 -18.98 -10.75
N GLY A 340 -15.66 -19.28 -10.95
CA GLY A 340 -14.64 -19.27 -9.92
C GLY A 340 -14.29 -20.66 -9.38
N GLY A 341 -13.01 -20.85 -9.06
CA GLY A 341 -12.45 -22.10 -8.52
C GLY A 341 -12.04 -23.12 -9.60
N GLU A 342 -12.58 -23.02 -10.82
CA GLU A 342 -12.31 -23.97 -11.89
C GLU A 342 -10.88 -23.91 -12.43
N ASN A 343 -10.30 -22.70 -12.40
CA ASN A 343 -8.92 -22.45 -12.81
C ASN A 343 -7.93 -23.14 -11.88
N LEU A 344 -8.15 -23.06 -10.56
CA LEU A 344 -7.33 -23.74 -9.56
C LEU A 344 -7.53 -25.26 -9.62
N GLU A 345 -8.77 -25.73 -9.70
CA GLU A 345 -9.08 -27.17 -9.82
C GLU A 345 -8.40 -27.81 -11.04
N LEU A 346 -8.48 -27.16 -12.20
CA LEU A 346 -7.83 -27.65 -13.40
C LEU A 346 -6.30 -27.59 -13.26
N SER A 347 -5.75 -26.54 -12.66
CA SER A 347 -4.31 -26.41 -12.43
C SER A 347 -3.76 -27.55 -11.56
N PHE A 348 -4.39 -27.80 -10.40
CA PHE A 348 -4.00 -28.86 -9.49
C PHE A 348 -4.09 -30.23 -10.16
N ARG A 349 -5.20 -30.49 -10.85
CA ARG A 349 -5.41 -31.73 -11.59
C ARG A 349 -4.36 -31.96 -12.67
N VAL A 350 -4.07 -30.96 -13.51
CA VAL A 350 -3.09 -31.09 -14.60
C VAL A 350 -1.74 -31.51 -14.05
N TRP A 351 -1.23 -30.79 -13.04
CA TRP A 351 0.06 -31.10 -12.44
C TRP A 351 0.07 -32.45 -11.70
N GLN A 352 -0.91 -32.69 -10.84
CA GLN A 352 -0.97 -33.92 -10.03
C GLN A 352 -1.16 -35.17 -10.91
N CYS A 353 -1.88 -35.07 -12.03
CA CYS A 353 -2.15 -36.18 -12.93
C CYS A 353 -1.12 -36.32 -14.07
N GLY A 354 0.04 -35.65 -13.97
CA GLY A 354 1.21 -35.88 -14.83
C GLY A 354 1.33 -34.98 -16.06
N GLY A 355 0.45 -33.99 -16.21
CA GLY A 355 0.58 -32.93 -17.20
C GLY A 355 1.52 -31.81 -16.78
N MET A 356 1.59 -30.76 -17.60
CA MET A 356 2.28 -29.52 -17.27
C MET A 356 1.42 -28.33 -17.65
N LEU A 357 1.56 -27.24 -16.90
CA LEU A 357 0.93 -25.97 -17.18
C LEU A 357 2.00 -24.93 -17.45
N GLU A 358 1.93 -24.28 -18.61
CA GLU A 358 2.96 -23.36 -19.07
C GLU A 358 2.35 -22.05 -19.60
N ILE A 359 3.02 -20.93 -19.36
CA ILE A 359 2.75 -19.65 -19.99
C ILE A 359 3.78 -19.46 -21.10
N HIS A 360 3.34 -19.14 -22.32
CA HIS A 360 4.23 -18.95 -23.45
C HIS A 360 4.52 -17.45 -23.71
N PRO A 361 5.75 -16.95 -23.49
CA PRO A 361 6.08 -15.52 -23.61
C PRO A 361 5.85 -14.91 -24.99
N CYS A 362 5.91 -15.70 -26.07
CA CYS A 362 5.61 -15.21 -27.42
C CYS A 362 4.12 -15.10 -27.77
N SER A 363 3.23 -15.64 -26.94
CA SER A 363 1.79 -15.60 -27.14
C SER A 363 1.18 -14.54 -26.22
N HIS A 364 0.60 -13.49 -26.80
CA HIS A 364 0.04 -12.37 -26.05
C HIS A 364 -1.43 -12.17 -26.43
N VAL A 365 -2.29 -12.11 -25.41
CA VAL A 365 -3.72 -11.82 -25.57
C VAL A 365 -4.12 -10.83 -24.49
N GLY A 366 -4.64 -9.69 -24.92
CA GLY A 366 -5.14 -8.66 -24.03
C GLY A 366 -6.52 -9.06 -23.53
N HIS A 367 -6.78 -8.78 -22.26
CA HIS A 367 -8.04 -9.06 -21.60
C HIS A 367 -8.53 -7.80 -20.88
N VAL A 368 -9.81 -7.45 -21.07
CA VAL A 368 -10.42 -6.31 -20.37
C VAL A 368 -10.76 -6.71 -18.94
N PHE A 369 -9.92 -6.32 -17.97
CA PHE A 369 -10.20 -6.56 -16.55
C PHE A 369 -11.24 -5.55 -16.04
N PRO A 370 -12.48 -5.98 -15.70
CA PRO A 370 -13.55 -5.04 -15.36
C PRO A 370 -13.30 -4.37 -14.00
N LYS A 371 -13.88 -3.17 -13.80
CA LYS A 371 -13.78 -2.40 -12.54
C LYS A 371 -14.23 -3.19 -11.30
N ARG A 372 -15.24 -4.03 -11.48
CA ARG A 372 -15.84 -4.92 -10.47
C ARG A 372 -16.44 -6.12 -11.19
N ALA A 373 -16.81 -7.17 -10.46
CA ALA A 373 -17.54 -8.29 -11.03
C ALA A 373 -18.84 -7.79 -11.73
N PRO A 374 -19.02 -8.03 -13.05
CA PRO A 374 -20.15 -7.50 -13.81
C PRO A 374 -21.47 -8.26 -13.54
N TYR A 375 -21.39 -9.39 -12.84
CA TYR A 375 -22.53 -10.19 -12.39
C TYR A 375 -22.24 -10.77 -11.01
N ALA A 376 -23.29 -11.19 -10.30
CA ALA A 376 -23.16 -11.82 -9.00
C ALA A 376 -22.35 -13.14 -9.10
N ARG A 377 -21.40 -13.34 -8.20
CA ARG A 377 -20.54 -14.53 -8.11
C ARG A 377 -20.74 -15.28 -6.79
N PRO A 378 -21.96 -15.76 -6.47
CA PRO A 378 -22.25 -16.33 -5.15
C PRO A 378 -21.59 -17.70 -4.93
N ASN A 379 -21.35 -18.47 -5.99
CA ASN A 379 -20.86 -19.85 -5.90
C ASN A 379 -19.33 -19.99 -5.80
N PHE A 380 -18.57 -18.89 -5.75
CA PHE A 380 -17.10 -18.93 -5.69
C PHE A 380 -16.62 -19.84 -4.54
N LEU A 381 -17.20 -19.68 -3.35
CA LEU A 381 -16.77 -20.42 -2.16
C LEU A 381 -17.11 -21.91 -2.26
N GLN A 382 -18.28 -22.24 -2.80
CA GLN A 382 -18.74 -23.61 -3.04
C GLN A 382 -17.82 -24.34 -4.02
N ASN A 383 -17.53 -23.73 -5.18
CA ASN A 383 -16.65 -24.31 -6.20
C ASN A 383 -15.22 -24.51 -5.66
N THR A 384 -14.74 -23.53 -4.91
CA THR A 384 -13.40 -23.57 -4.30
C THR A 384 -13.30 -24.69 -3.26
N ALA A 385 -14.35 -24.91 -2.46
CA ALA A 385 -14.44 -26.05 -1.56
C ALA A 385 -14.43 -27.40 -2.31
N ARG A 386 -15.12 -27.51 -3.46
CA ARG A 386 -15.04 -28.71 -4.32
C ARG A 386 -13.59 -28.99 -4.76
N ALA A 387 -12.88 -27.96 -5.20
CA ALA A 387 -11.47 -28.07 -5.60
C ALA A 387 -10.59 -28.53 -4.42
N ALA A 388 -10.76 -27.93 -3.25
CA ALA A 388 -10.02 -28.27 -2.04
C ALA A 388 -10.27 -29.72 -1.60
N GLU A 389 -11.52 -30.16 -1.56
CA GLU A 389 -11.90 -31.50 -1.12
C GLU A 389 -11.41 -32.63 -2.03
N VAL A 390 -11.21 -32.35 -3.33
CA VAL A 390 -10.74 -33.35 -4.29
C VAL A 390 -9.22 -33.36 -4.38
N TRP A 391 -8.54 -32.21 -4.32
CA TRP A 391 -7.13 -32.11 -4.75
C TRP A 391 -6.13 -31.78 -3.65
N MET A 392 -6.55 -31.17 -2.54
CA MET A 392 -5.63 -30.59 -1.55
C MET A 392 -5.26 -31.48 -0.36
N ASP A 393 -5.81 -32.69 -0.28
CA ASP A 393 -5.51 -33.65 0.81
C ASP A 393 -5.67 -33.01 2.21
N GLU A 394 -4.69 -33.14 3.10
CA GLU A 394 -4.66 -32.50 4.43
C GLU A 394 -4.51 -30.97 4.38
N PHE A 395 -3.94 -30.41 3.31
CA PHE A 395 -3.65 -28.97 3.20
C PHE A 395 -4.91 -28.11 3.02
N LYS A 396 -6.07 -28.72 2.76
CA LYS A 396 -7.36 -28.02 2.73
C LYS A 396 -7.72 -27.39 4.07
N ASP A 397 -7.19 -27.91 5.19
CA ASP A 397 -7.46 -27.33 6.50
C ASP A 397 -6.88 -25.91 6.61
N HIS A 398 -5.73 -25.62 6.00
CA HIS A 398 -5.18 -24.25 5.95
C HIS A 398 -6.14 -23.26 5.27
N PHE A 399 -6.84 -23.72 4.24
CA PHE A 399 -7.89 -22.95 3.58
C PHE A 399 -9.11 -22.73 4.47
N TYR A 400 -9.61 -23.80 5.08
CA TYR A 400 -10.76 -23.72 5.96
C TYR A 400 -10.49 -22.92 7.25
N ASN A 401 -9.25 -22.86 7.72
CA ASN A 401 -8.85 -22.07 8.88
C ASN A 401 -8.91 -20.57 8.58
N ARG A 402 -8.42 -20.16 7.40
CA ARG A 402 -8.43 -18.75 6.94
C ARG A 402 -9.80 -18.29 6.44
N ASN A 403 -10.63 -19.22 5.98
CA ASN A 403 -12.00 -18.96 5.55
C ASN A 403 -13.01 -19.93 6.20
N PRO A 404 -13.35 -19.73 7.50
CA PRO A 404 -14.24 -20.62 8.24
C PRO A 404 -15.63 -20.79 7.63
N SER A 405 -16.11 -19.79 6.90
CA SER A 405 -17.39 -19.84 6.19
C SER A 405 -17.43 -20.99 5.18
N ALA A 406 -16.29 -21.34 4.57
CA ALA A 406 -16.19 -22.43 3.60
C ALA A 406 -16.52 -23.80 4.20
N ARG A 407 -16.29 -24.03 5.50
CA ARG A 407 -16.65 -25.30 6.17
C ARG A 407 -18.15 -25.55 6.20
N LYS A 408 -18.97 -24.48 6.13
CA LYS A 408 -20.44 -24.55 6.17
C LYS A 408 -21.07 -24.63 4.79
N GLU A 409 -20.29 -24.42 3.73
CA GLU A 409 -20.78 -24.44 2.36
C GLU A 409 -21.14 -25.86 1.92
N ASN A 410 -22.28 -25.99 1.24
CA ASN A 410 -22.68 -27.26 0.65
C ASN A 410 -22.07 -27.41 -0.74
N TYR A 411 -20.88 -28.01 -0.82
CA TYR A 411 -20.16 -28.23 -2.07
C TYR A 411 -20.73 -29.36 -2.95
N GLY A 412 -21.77 -30.06 -2.53
CA GLY A 412 -22.43 -31.12 -3.32
C GLY A 412 -21.62 -32.41 -3.45
N ASP A 413 -22.02 -33.29 -4.37
CA ASP A 413 -21.35 -34.58 -4.58
C ASP A 413 -20.07 -34.42 -5.42
N ILE A 414 -18.97 -35.00 -4.94
CA ILE A 414 -17.63 -35.00 -5.56
C ILE A 414 -17.11 -36.42 -5.82
N SER A 415 -17.95 -37.45 -5.68
CA SER A 415 -17.57 -38.86 -5.80
C SER A 415 -16.94 -39.18 -7.16
N GLU A 416 -17.53 -38.69 -8.26
CA GLU A 416 -16.99 -38.88 -9.60
C GLU A 416 -15.59 -38.27 -9.78
N ARG A 417 -15.34 -37.11 -9.15
CA ARG A 417 -14.05 -36.41 -9.22
C ARG A 417 -12.97 -37.16 -8.43
N LYS A 418 -13.32 -37.76 -7.30
CA LYS A 418 -12.42 -38.63 -6.52
C LYS A 418 -12.08 -39.92 -7.29
N ILE A 419 -13.08 -40.56 -7.90
CA ILE A 419 -12.87 -41.74 -8.77
C ILE A 419 -11.97 -41.39 -9.96
N LEU A 420 -12.15 -40.20 -10.55
CA LEU A 420 -11.29 -39.72 -11.64
C LEU A 420 -9.82 -39.55 -11.17
N ARG A 421 -9.61 -38.94 -10.00
CA ARG A 421 -8.26 -38.77 -9.41
C ARG A 421 -7.58 -40.11 -9.17
N GLU A 422 -8.31 -41.10 -8.66
CA GLU A 422 -7.81 -42.47 -8.47
C GLU A 422 -7.49 -43.17 -9.80
N ARG A 423 -8.41 -43.08 -10.78
CA ARG A 423 -8.25 -43.69 -12.11
C ARG A 423 -7.00 -43.19 -12.83
N LEU A 424 -6.74 -41.88 -12.75
CA LEU A 424 -5.58 -41.23 -13.37
C LEU A 424 -4.29 -41.41 -12.56
N LYS A 425 -4.36 -42.05 -11.37
CA LYS A 425 -3.22 -42.26 -10.45
C LYS A 425 -2.46 -40.97 -10.15
N CYS A 426 -3.21 -39.91 -9.85
CA CYS A 426 -2.64 -38.59 -9.60
C CYS A 426 -1.86 -38.56 -8.29
N LYS A 427 -0.84 -37.71 -8.23
CA LYS A 427 0.03 -37.51 -7.07
C LYS A 427 -0.66 -36.72 -5.96
N SER A 428 -0.07 -36.73 -4.76
CA SER A 428 -0.57 -35.97 -3.61
C SER A 428 -0.37 -34.46 -3.78
N PHE A 429 -1.07 -33.67 -2.97
CA PHE A 429 -0.87 -32.23 -2.92
C PHE A 429 0.48 -31.85 -2.29
N ASP A 430 0.99 -32.67 -1.35
CA ASP A 430 2.37 -32.53 -0.84
C ASP A 430 3.41 -32.61 -1.98
N TRP A 431 3.20 -33.53 -2.94
CA TRP A 431 4.06 -33.59 -4.13
C TRP A 431 3.94 -32.31 -4.97
N TYR A 432 2.72 -31.79 -5.15
CA TYR A 432 2.48 -30.55 -5.89
C TYR A 432 3.23 -29.36 -5.25
N LEU A 433 3.10 -29.16 -3.94
CA LEU A 433 3.78 -28.08 -3.23
C LEU A 433 5.31 -28.21 -3.34
N LYS A 434 5.87 -29.42 -3.15
CA LYS A 434 7.33 -29.63 -3.20
C LYS A 434 7.95 -29.53 -4.59
N ASN A 435 7.20 -29.87 -5.65
CA ASN A 435 7.76 -30.03 -7.00
C ASN A 435 7.30 -28.97 -8.00
N VAL A 436 6.15 -28.34 -7.75
CA VAL A 436 5.55 -27.35 -8.65
C VAL A 436 5.58 -25.96 -8.02
N PHE A 437 5.25 -25.83 -6.74
CA PHE A 437 5.14 -24.53 -6.08
C PHE A 437 5.89 -24.46 -4.74
N ALA A 438 7.20 -24.72 -4.79
CA ALA A 438 8.05 -24.83 -3.60
C ALA A 438 8.27 -23.49 -2.88
N GLU A 439 8.07 -22.37 -3.56
CA GLU A 439 8.17 -21.02 -3.02
C GLU A 439 6.97 -20.62 -2.15
N LEU A 440 5.82 -21.30 -2.30
CA LEU A 440 4.66 -21.01 -1.48
C LEU A 440 4.94 -21.43 -0.04
N HIS A 441 4.91 -20.47 0.89
CA HIS A 441 5.01 -20.78 2.31
C HIS A 441 3.81 -21.64 2.73
N VAL A 442 4.08 -22.75 3.40
CA VAL A 442 3.05 -23.64 3.97
C VAL A 442 2.92 -23.34 5.47
N PRO A 443 1.77 -22.84 5.94
CA PRO A 443 1.50 -22.59 7.35
C PRO A 443 1.63 -23.84 8.21
N GLU A 444 1.96 -23.67 9.49
CA GLU A 444 2.00 -24.78 10.44
C GLU A 444 0.59 -25.08 10.98
N ASP A 445 -0.21 -24.02 11.22
CA ASP A 445 -1.55 -24.04 11.81
C ASP A 445 -1.67 -25.02 12.99
N ARG A 446 -0.70 -24.94 13.93
CA ARG A 446 -0.65 -25.85 15.09
C ARG A 446 -1.94 -25.75 15.93
N PRO A 447 -2.48 -26.86 16.44
CA PRO A 447 -3.71 -26.85 17.25
C PRO A 447 -3.61 -25.89 18.44
N GLY A 448 -4.57 -24.96 18.55
CA GLY A 448 -4.61 -23.94 19.62
C GLY A 448 -3.72 -22.71 19.40
N TRP A 449 -2.94 -22.66 18.32
CA TRP A 449 -2.01 -21.57 18.01
C TRP A 449 -2.36 -20.82 16.71
N HIS A 450 -3.61 -20.89 16.27
CA HIS A 450 -4.11 -20.14 15.12
C HIS A 450 -5.58 -19.75 15.32
N GLY A 451 -6.01 -18.69 14.64
CA GLY A 451 -7.37 -18.15 14.70
C GLY A 451 -7.42 -16.71 15.19
N ALA A 452 -8.55 -16.32 15.77
CA ALA A 452 -8.73 -14.99 16.33
C ALA A 452 -8.12 -14.89 17.74
N ILE A 453 -7.31 -13.86 17.97
CA ILE A 453 -6.67 -13.61 19.27
C ILE A 453 -7.57 -12.66 20.07
N ARG A 454 -8.20 -13.18 21.11
CA ARG A 454 -9.17 -12.45 21.95
C ARG A 454 -8.49 -11.82 23.16
N SER A 455 -8.85 -10.58 23.48
CA SER A 455 -8.38 -9.93 24.71
C SER A 455 -9.11 -10.48 25.95
N MET A 456 -8.36 -10.76 27.02
CA MET A 456 -8.94 -11.13 28.32
C MET A 456 -9.48 -9.92 29.09
N GLY A 457 -8.93 -8.73 28.85
CA GLY A 457 -9.37 -7.49 29.51
C GLY A 457 -10.63 -6.89 28.88
N ILE A 458 -10.77 -7.01 27.56
CA ILE A 458 -11.95 -6.57 26.81
C ILE A 458 -12.51 -7.78 26.05
N PRO A 459 -13.41 -8.56 26.65
CA PRO A 459 -13.80 -9.86 26.11
C PRO A 459 -14.60 -9.77 24.81
N THR A 460 -15.09 -8.60 24.39
CA THR A 460 -15.78 -8.46 23.10
C THR A 460 -14.82 -8.30 21.92
N GLU A 461 -13.55 -7.95 22.18
CA GLU A 461 -12.60 -7.52 21.16
C GLU A 461 -11.52 -8.57 20.88
N CYS A 462 -11.19 -8.68 19.60
CA CYS A 462 -10.13 -9.51 19.06
C CYS A 462 -9.11 -8.63 18.33
N LEU A 463 -7.87 -9.10 18.21
CA LEU A 463 -6.89 -8.46 17.33
C LEU A 463 -7.43 -8.43 15.90
N ASP A 464 -7.26 -7.29 15.24
CA ASP A 464 -7.77 -7.02 13.91
C ASP A 464 -6.75 -6.19 13.12
N TYR A 465 -6.43 -6.67 11.91
CA TYR A 465 -5.54 -6.00 10.97
C TYR A 465 -6.23 -5.74 9.64
N VAL A 466 -6.48 -4.47 9.34
CA VAL A 466 -7.11 -4.04 8.08
C VAL A 466 -6.02 -3.72 7.06
N LEU A 467 -5.91 -4.56 6.03
CA LEU A 467 -5.04 -4.33 4.88
C LEU A 467 -5.47 -3.07 4.11
N GLN A 468 -4.53 -2.17 3.84
CA GLN A 468 -4.70 -1.12 2.83
C GLN A 468 -4.29 -1.65 1.46
N GLU A 469 -5.11 -1.45 0.44
CA GLU A 469 -4.92 -2.01 -0.91
C GLU A 469 -3.56 -1.65 -1.55
N HIS A 470 -3.01 -0.48 -1.25
CA HIS A 470 -1.75 0.00 -1.83
C HIS A 470 -0.52 -0.20 -0.95
N ASN A 471 -0.71 -0.50 0.34
CA ASN A 471 0.40 -0.71 1.27
C ASN A 471 0.00 -1.73 2.35
N PRO A 472 0.31 -3.03 2.14
CA PRO A 472 -0.11 -4.08 3.06
C PRO A 472 0.53 -3.98 4.45
N THR A 473 1.63 -3.22 4.61
CA THR A 473 2.30 -2.98 5.90
C THR A 473 1.99 -1.61 6.50
N GLY A 474 1.12 -0.81 5.86
CA GLY A 474 0.86 0.59 6.25
C GLY A 474 -0.10 0.78 7.41
N SER A 475 -0.82 -0.28 7.81
CA SER A 475 -1.77 -0.22 8.92
C SER A 475 -1.14 -0.66 10.24
N HIS A 476 -1.69 -0.19 11.36
CA HIS A 476 -1.36 -0.68 12.69
C HIS A 476 -2.33 -1.78 13.12
N LEU A 477 -1.84 -2.70 13.96
CA LEU A 477 -2.67 -3.70 14.60
C LEU A 477 -3.63 -3.03 15.60
N SER A 478 -4.90 -3.40 15.55
CA SER A 478 -5.96 -2.80 16.35
C SER A 478 -6.83 -3.86 17.03
N LEU A 479 -7.82 -3.41 17.79
CA LEU A 479 -8.86 -4.26 18.37
C LEU A 479 -10.19 -3.98 17.68
N PHE A 480 -10.92 -5.04 17.34
CA PHE A 480 -12.28 -4.97 16.77
C PHE A 480 -13.15 -6.11 17.30
N GLY A 481 -14.47 -5.95 17.22
CA GLY A 481 -15.42 -6.94 17.71
C GLY A 481 -15.17 -8.33 17.10
N CYS A 482 -15.01 -9.34 17.94
CA CYS A 482 -14.73 -10.71 17.51
C CYS A 482 -15.88 -11.25 16.64
N HIS A 483 -15.64 -11.48 15.34
CA HIS A 483 -16.68 -11.97 14.42
C HIS A 483 -16.49 -13.43 13.98
N GLY A 484 -15.31 -14.03 14.19
CA GLY A 484 -15.07 -15.45 13.91
C GLY A 484 -15.17 -15.85 12.43
N GLN A 485 -14.94 -14.90 11.52
CA GLN A 485 -15.02 -15.11 10.06
C GLN A 485 -13.63 -15.28 9.41
N GLY A 486 -12.56 -15.35 10.20
CA GLY A 486 -11.19 -15.32 9.68
C GLY A 486 -10.83 -13.94 9.11
N GLY A 487 -10.15 -13.93 7.96
CA GLY A 487 -9.80 -12.69 7.26
C GLY A 487 -8.89 -11.77 8.08
N ASN A 488 -9.36 -10.56 8.37
CA ASN A 488 -8.60 -9.54 9.12
C ASN A 488 -8.30 -9.93 10.57
N GLN A 489 -9.04 -10.89 11.13
CA GLN A 489 -8.87 -11.38 12.51
C GLN A 489 -8.15 -12.72 12.59
N PHE A 490 -7.65 -13.27 11.48
CA PHE A 490 -6.92 -14.53 11.51
C PHE A 490 -5.43 -14.29 11.72
N PHE A 491 -4.90 -14.87 12.80
CA PHE A 491 -3.48 -14.86 13.12
C PHE A 491 -2.99 -16.28 13.39
N GLU A 492 -1.70 -16.50 13.17
CA GLU A 492 -1.01 -17.75 13.48
C GLU A 492 0.21 -17.45 14.36
N TYR A 493 0.44 -18.28 15.38
CA TYR A 493 1.66 -18.24 16.17
C TYR A 493 2.58 -19.40 15.80
N THR A 494 3.71 -19.08 15.17
CA THR A 494 4.61 -20.07 14.57
C THR A 494 5.58 -20.69 15.59
N SER A 495 6.23 -21.80 15.22
CA SER A 495 7.28 -22.40 16.07
C SER A 495 8.50 -21.49 16.23
N ASN A 496 8.67 -20.52 15.33
CA ASN A 496 9.71 -19.49 15.37
C ASN A 496 9.35 -18.28 16.24
N GLN A 497 8.26 -18.36 17.02
CA GLN A 497 7.77 -17.29 17.91
C GLN A 497 7.30 -16.03 17.18
N GLU A 498 6.80 -16.17 15.95
CA GLU A 498 6.25 -15.07 15.17
C GLU A 498 4.71 -15.06 15.31
N ILE A 499 4.11 -13.88 15.44
CA ILE A 499 2.66 -13.70 15.22
C ILE A 499 2.50 -13.30 13.76
N ARG A 500 1.95 -14.21 12.96
CA ARG A 500 1.72 -14.00 11.53
C ARG A 500 0.29 -13.59 11.26
N PHE A 501 0.15 -12.57 10.42
CA PHE A 501 -1.09 -12.25 9.73
C PHE A 501 -0.95 -12.77 8.30
N ASN A 502 -1.38 -14.01 8.06
CA ASN A 502 -1.17 -14.71 6.79
C ASN A 502 -2.46 -15.18 6.12
N SER A 503 -3.51 -14.38 6.24
CA SER A 503 -4.75 -14.57 5.48
C SER A 503 -4.58 -14.32 3.99
N VAL A 504 -3.75 -13.34 3.59
CA VAL A 504 -3.60 -12.92 2.19
C VAL A 504 -2.13 -12.94 1.77
N THR A 505 -1.25 -12.35 2.59
CA THR A 505 0.21 -12.35 2.40
C THR A 505 0.86 -12.69 3.73
N GLU A 506 2.04 -13.30 3.72
CA GLU A 506 2.78 -13.64 4.94
C GLU A 506 3.34 -12.37 5.60
N LEU A 507 2.55 -11.71 6.46
CA LEU A 507 3.00 -10.58 7.27
C LEU A 507 3.32 -11.04 8.70
N CYS A 508 4.37 -10.48 9.29
CA CYS A 508 4.70 -10.71 10.70
C CYS A 508 4.41 -9.44 11.51
N ALA A 509 3.83 -9.62 12.69
CA ALA A 509 3.68 -8.52 13.64
C ALA A 509 5.04 -8.13 14.20
N GLU A 510 5.40 -6.87 14.04
CA GLU A 510 6.60 -6.28 14.64
C GLU A 510 6.21 -5.16 15.61
N VAL A 511 7.07 -4.97 16.62
CA VAL A 511 7.07 -3.76 17.42
C VAL A 511 8.27 -2.95 16.92
N PRO A 512 8.06 -1.80 16.25
CA PRO A 512 9.15 -0.96 15.80
C PRO A 512 10.09 -0.65 16.97
N GLU A 513 11.40 -0.77 16.76
CA GLU A 513 12.38 -0.36 17.78
C GLU A 513 12.13 1.11 18.13
N ARG A 514 11.98 1.40 19.43
CA ARG A 514 11.79 2.77 19.92
C ARG A 514 13.08 3.56 19.65
N GLU A 515 13.12 4.28 18.54
CA GLU A 515 14.21 5.21 18.26
C GLU A 515 14.08 6.43 19.19
N ASP A 516 15.10 6.66 20.01
CA ASP A 516 15.17 7.81 20.91
C ASP A 516 15.52 9.07 20.10
N PHE A 517 14.53 9.91 19.84
CA PHE A 517 14.71 11.21 19.21
C PHE A 517 14.60 12.35 20.21
N ILE A 518 15.45 13.36 20.04
CA ILE A 518 15.27 14.68 20.66
C ILE A 518 15.07 15.68 19.54
N VAL A 519 14.09 16.57 19.71
CA VAL A 519 13.95 17.76 18.87
C VAL A 519 14.37 18.99 19.66
N THR A 520 15.16 19.85 19.04
CA THR A 520 15.52 21.15 19.59
C THR A 520 15.11 22.24 18.61
N CYS A 521 14.37 23.22 19.12
CA CYS A 521 14.02 24.43 18.38
C CYS A 521 14.92 25.59 18.81
N SER A 522 15.29 26.44 17.85
CA SER A 522 16.21 27.55 18.09
C SER A 522 15.71 28.86 17.50
N VAL A 523 16.25 29.96 18.04
CA VAL A 523 16.02 31.33 17.56
C VAL A 523 16.61 31.52 16.15
N ASP A 524 17.54 30.66 15.73
CA ASP A 524 18.17 30.68 14.41
C ASP A 524 17.25 30.22 13.25
N ARG A 525 15.96 29.96 13.54
CA ARG A 525 14.88 29.52 12.64
C ARG A 525 14.91 28.05 12.28
N PHE A 526 15.91 27.30 12.75
CA PHE A 526 16.06 25.89 12.44
C PHE A 526 15.51 25.00 13.55
N LEU A 527 15.08 23.82 13.13
CA LEU A 527 14.88 22.70 14.04
C LEU A 527 16.05 21.73 13.84
N ILE A 528 16.51 21.13 14.94
CA ILE A 528 17.49 20.06 14.88
C ILE A 528 16.86 18.81 15.50
N LEU A 529 16.85 17.74 14.71
CA LEU A 529 16.45 16.41 15.12
C LEU A 529 17.70 15.60 15.47
N TRP A 530 17.83 15.21 16.73
CA TRP A 530 18.94 14.41 17.24
C TRP A 530 18.48 12.96 17.36
N LYS A 531 19.16 12.07 16.64
CA LYS A 531 18.99 10.63 16.78
C LYS A 531 19.99 10.12 17.82
N LEU A 532 19.49 9.64 18.94
CA LEU A 532 20.31 9.16 20.07
C LEU A 532 20.73 7.70 19.85
N GLU A 533 21.69 7.50 18.96
CA GLU A 533 22.39 6.22 18.78
C GLU A 533 23.80 6.30 19.40
N THR A 534 24.51 5.16 19.42
CA THR A 534 25.95 5.09 19.78
C THR A 534 26.80 6.08 18.97
N GLN A 535 26.37 6.41 17.74
CA GLN A 535 26.82 7.57 16.99
C GLN A 535 25.67 8.58 16.89
N CYS A 536 25.63 9.57 17.78
CA CYS A 536 24.61 10.62 17.73
C CYS A 536 24.67 11.37 16.40
N ARG A 537 23.56 11.36 15.66
CA ARG A 537 23.41 12.10 14.39
C ARG A 537 22.41 13.24 14.60
N ALA A 538 22.71 14.39 14.02
CA ALA A 538 21.86 15.57 14.07
C ALA A 538 21.45 15.99 12.65
N TYR A 539 20.14 16.08 12.42
CA TYR A 539 19.57 16.53 11.16
C TYR A 539 19.00 17.93 11.31
N LYS A 540 19.43 18.85 10.45
CA LYS A 540 19.02 20.25 10.48
C LYS A 540 17.86 20.49 9.50
N PHE A 541 16.72 20.88 10.04
CA PHE A 541 15.52 21.18 9.27
C PHE A 541 15.35 22.69 9.10
N GLY A 542 15.34 23.14 7.85
CA GLY A 542 15.17 24.55 7.48
C GLY A 542 13.83 24.78 6.78
N GLY A 543 13.12 25.82 7.21
CA GLY A 543 11.86 26.19 6.57
C GLY A 543 11.16 27.39 7.20
N HIS A 544 11.23 27.57 8.51
CA HIS A 544 10.67 28.76 9.16
C HIS A 544 11.42 30.03 8.76
N ALA A 545 10.70 31.14 8.64
CA ALA A 545 11.28 32.44 8.28
C ALA A 545 11.82 33.19 9.51
N GLU A 546 11.30 32.88 10.70
CA GLU A 546 11.66 33.48 11.99
C GLU A 546 11.82 32.42 13.09
N ALA A 547 12.19 32.87 14.29
CA ALA A 547 12.52 32.03 15.43
C ALA A 547 11.43 31.02 15.78
N VAL A 548 11.82 29.76 15.98
CA VAL A 548 10.92 28.65 16.35
C VAL A 548 10.73 28.67 17.86
N THR A 549 9.48 28.77 18.32
CA THR A 549 9.15 28.98 19.73
C THR A 549 8.80 27.69 20.47
N SER A 550 8.31 26.68 19.76
CA SER A 550 7.85 25.42 20.33
C SER A 550 7.92 24.32 19.27
N ALA A 551 8.29 23.12 19.70
CA ALA A 551 8.28 21.92 18.88
C ALA A 551 7.81 20.74 19.73
N GLU A 552 6.98 19.87 19.16
CA GLU A 552 6.41 18.71 19.85
C GLU A 552 6.25 17.55 18.86
N PHE A 553 6.60 16.34 19.29
CA PHE A 553 6.31 15.13 18.51
C PHE A 553 4.86 14.70 18.70
N SER A 554 4.27 14.11 17.67
CA SER A 554 3.03 13.38 17.81
C SER A 554 3.19 12.20 18.79
N PRO A 555 2.11 11.80 19.49
CA PRO A 555 2.11 10.61 20.34
C PRO A 555 2.53 9.32 19.62
N ASP A 556 2.29 9.19 18.32
CA ASP A 556 2.78 8.08 17.49
C ASP A 556 4.24 8.21 17.02
N GLY A 557 4.85 9.40 17.14
CA GLY A 557 6.21 9.69 16.70
C GLY A 557 6.39 9.88 15.18
N GLN A 558 5.33 9.81 14.38
CA GLN A 558 5.41 9.91 12.92
C GLN A 558 5.52 11.34 12.40
N VAL A 559 5.04 12.32 13.17
CA VAL A 559 4.99 13.73 12.76
C VAL A 559 5.56 14.61 13.87
N LEU A 560 6.33 15.62 13.48
CA LEU A 560 6.84 16.65 14.36
C LEU A 560 6.16 17.98 14.03
N ALA A 561 5.54 18.65 14.99
CA ALA A 561 4.98 19.99 14.80
C ALA A 561 5.94 21.07 15.33
N SER A 562 6.01 22.21 14.64
CA SER A 562 6.76 23.38 15.08
C SER A 562 5.98 24.68 14.92
N ALA A 563 6.07 25.55 15.92
CA ALA A 563 5.50 26.90 15.91
C ALA A 563 6.60 27.96 15.78
N SER A 564 6.30 29.05 15.08
CA SER A 564 7.27 30.13 14.87
C SER A 564 6.66 31.54 15.00
N HIS A 565 7.55 32.50 15.23
CA HIS A 565 7.24 33.92 15.12
C HIS A 565 6.78 34.34 13.72
N ASP A 566 7.07 33.55 12.68
CA ASP A 566 6.64 33.78 11.29
C ASP A 566 5.13 33.59 11.03
N HIS A 567 4.35 33.38 12.10
CA HIS A 567 2.90 33.20 12.10
C HIS A 567 2.44 31.85 11.52
N THR A 568 3.37 30.95 11.23
CA THR A 568 3.08 29.62 10.69
C THR A 568 3.35 28.51 11.68
N ILE A 569 2.69 27.39 11.43
CA ILE A 569 3.00 26.10 12.04
C ILE A 569 3.50 25.20 10.92
N ARG A 570 4.54 24.41 11.17
CA ARG A 570 5.01 23.40 10.21
C ARG A 570 4.86 22.01 10.79
N LEU A 571 4.46 21.07 9.95
CA LEU A 571 4.48 19.65 10.25
C LEU A 571 5.63 19.03 9.47
N TRP A 572 6.51 18.33 10.17
CA TRP A 572 7.72 17.71 9.64
C TRP A 572 7.58 16.20 9.70
N ILE A 573 8.08 15.54 8.67
CA ILE A 573 8.35 14.10 8.73
C ILE A 573 9.74 13.93 9.35
N PRO A 574 9.90 13.18 10.45
CA PRO A 574 11.16 13.03 11.17
C PRO A 574 12.12 12.09 10.42
N CYS A 575 12.49 12.46 9.20
CA CYS A 575 13.40 11.74 8.32
C CYS A 575 14.62 12.61 7.97
N ILE A 576 15.65 11.99 7.39
CA ILE A 576 16.92 12.66 7.03
C ILE A 576 16.70 13.90 6.15
N HIS A 577 15.68 13.87 5.29
CA HIS A 577 15.38 14.94 4.32
C HIS A 577 14.58 16.10 4.92
N GLY A 578 13.92 15.92 6.08
CA GLY A 578 13.20 16.99 6.78
C GLY A 578 12.08 17.63 5.96
N GLU A 579 11.28 16.81 5.26
CA GLU A 579 10.14 17.33 4.49
C GLU A 579 9.13 17.98 5.44
N SER A 580 8.60 19.15 5.05
CA SER A 580 7.56 19.84 5.82
C SER A 580 6.40 20.37 5.00
N SER A 581 5.23 20.34 5.61
CA SER A 581 4.04 21.08 5.19
C SER A 581 3.80 22.28 6.11
N VAL A 582 3.20 23.33 5.55
CA VAL A 582 2.96 24.61 6.25
C VAL A 582 1.47 24.80 6.51
N LEU A 583 1.11 24.99 7.77
CA LEU A 583 -0.22 25.40 8.19
C LEU A 583 -0.25 26.92 8.36
N ARG A 584 -1.10 27.59 7.60
CA ARG A 584 -1.31 29.05 7.64
C ARG A 584 -2.70 29.36 8.17
N GLY A 585 -2.79 30.37 9.05
CA GLY A 585 -4.08 30.88 9.50
C GLY A 585 -4.06 31.72 10.78
N HIS A 586 -2.96 31.72 11.54
CA HIS A 586 -2.73 32.73 12.58
C HIS A 586 -2.28 34.05 11.94
N THR A 587 -2.67 35.17 12.55
CA THR A 587 -2.32 36.53 12.08
C THR A 587 -1.15 37.15 12.83
N ALA A 588 -0.62 36.46 13.84
CA ALA A 588 0.52 36.87 14.64
C ALA A 588 1.35 35.65 15.05
N SER A 589 2.45 35.88 15.77
CA SER A 589 3.39 34.85 16.23
C SER A 589 2.68 33.71 16.97
N VAL A 590 2.95 32.48 16.53
CA VAL A 590 2.51 31.27 17.20
C VAL A 590 3.54 30.94 18.28
N ARG A 591 3.08 30.69 19.50
CA ARG A 591 3.94 30.50 20.68
C ARG A 591 4.08 29.04 21.10
N SER A 592 2.99 28.27 21.02
CA SER A 592 2.95 26.88 21.45
C SER A 592 2.14 26.04 20.47
N VAL A 593 2.56 24.80 20.31
CA VAL A 593 1.82 23.73 19.62
C VAL A 593 1.73 22.52 20.54
N SER A 594 0.65 21.74 20.43
CA SER A 594 0.52 20.47 21.14
C SER A 594 -0.43 19.52 20.43
N PHE A 595 -0.08 18.24 20.42
CA PHE A 595 -0.88 17.20 19.77
C PHE A 595 -1.94 16.63 20.70
N SER A 596 -3.07 16.20 20.13
CA SER A 596 -4.00 15.30 20.81
C SER A 596 -3.40 13.90 20.94
N HIS A 597 -3.84 13.14 21.95
CA HIS A 597 -3.33 11.79 22.22
C HIS A 597 -3.48 10.81 21.03
N ASP A 598 -4.52 11.00 20.21
CA ASP A 598 -4.78 10.22 19.00
C ASP A 598 -3.93 10.64 17.78
N SER A 599 -3.03 11.63 17.93
CA SER A 599 -2.19 12.21 16.87
C SER A 599 -2.95 12.82 15.68
N CYS A 600 -4.28 12.92 15.73
CA CYS A 600 -5.12 13.38 14.61
C CYS A 600 -5.35 14.89 14.62
N SER A 601 -5.25 15.53 15.78
CA SER A 601 -5.49 16.96 15.99
C SER A 601 -4.29 17.66 16.61
N LEU A 602 -4.17 18.96 16.31
CA LEU A 602 -3.13 19.83 16.86
C LEU A 602 -3.77 21.11 17.39
N VAL A 603 -3.39 21.57 18.58
CA VAL A 603 -3.79 22.88 19.11
C VAL A 603 -2.61 23.83 19.01
N SER A 604 -2.88 25.07 18.64
CA SER A 604 -1.90 26.14 18.61
C SER A 604 -2.38 27.37 19.37
N ALA A 605 -1.44 27.99 20.10
CA ALA A 605 -1.63 29.23 20.83
C ALA A 605 -0.83 30.36 20.18
N SER A 606 -1.44 31.54 20.04
CA SER A 606 -0.83 32.67 19.33
C SER A 606 -1.04 34.01 20.03
N ASN A 607 -0.17 34.96 19.68
CA ASN A 607 -0.27 36.37 20.04
C ASN A 607 -1.46 37.07 19.35
N ASP A 608 -2.16 36.41 18.42
CA ASP A 608 -3.43 36.91 17.86
C ASP A 608 -4.61 36.78 18.85
N LYS A 609 -4.33 36.31 20.07
CA LYS A 609 -5.28 36.08 21.19
C LYS A 609 -6.20 34.88 20.96
N LEU A 610 -5.95 34.08 19.93
CA LEU A 610 -6.78 32.96 19.55
C LEU A 610 -6.06 31.64 19.79
N LEU A 611 -6.88 30.61 20.01
CA LEU A 611 -6.45 29.22 19.86
C LEU A 611 -7.06 28.64 18.60
N LYS A 612 -6.25 27.91 17.82
CA LYS A 612 -6.72 27.19 16.64
C LYS A 612 -6.47 25.71 16.81
N ILE A 613 -7.47 24.92 16.45
CA ILE A 613 -7.37 23.47 16.38
C ILE A 613 -7.26 23.11 14.91
N TRP A 614 -6.28 22.28 14.57
CA TRP A 614 -5.95 21.85 13.23
C TRP A 614 -6.15 20.36 13.10
N SER A 615 -6.54 19.92 11.92
CA SER A 615 -6.43 18.51 11.56
C SER A 615 -5.04 18.26 10.98
N VAL A 616 -4.36 17.25 11.52
CA VAL A 616 -3.04 16.83 11.07
C VAL A 616 -3.15 16.16 9.69
N CYS A 617 -4.11 15.25 9.51
CA CYS A 617 -4.32 14.52 8.25
C CYS A 617 -4.72 15.44 7.09
N TYR A 618 -5.63 16.39 7.35
CA TYR A 618 -6.15 17.29 6.31
C TYR A 618 -5.38 18.62 6.21
N GLN A 619 -4.40 18.86 7.09
CA GLN A 619 -3.55 20.05 7.12
C GLN A 619 -4.33 21.39 7.05
N ARG A 620 -5.44 21.46 7.78
CA ARG A 620 -6.35 22.63 7.76
C ARG A 620 -6.90 22.94 9.15
N PRO A 621 -7.26 24.20 9.43
CA PRO A 621 -7.89 24.56 10.70
C PRO A 621 -9.31 23.97 10.75
N LEU A 622 -9.63 23.31 11.87
CA LEU A 622 -10.96 22.75 12.14
C LEU A 622 -11.89 23.80 12.75
N PHE A 623 -11.44 24.44 13.83
CA PHE A 623 -12.17 25.51 14.50
C PHE A 623 -11.23 26.41 15.31
N THR A 624 -11.73 27.58 15.70
CA THR A 624 -11.01 28.59 16.48
C THR A 624 -11.76 28.83 17.79
N LEU A 625 -11.04 28.92 18.90
CA LEU A 625 -11.60 29.25 20.22
C LEU A 625 -11.26 30.70 20.57
N PHE A 626 -12.27 31.44 21.02
CA PHE A 626 -12.21 32.87 21.31
C PHE A 626 -12.72 33.13 22.74
N GLN A 627 -11.88 33.70 23.59
CA GLN A 627 -12.23 34.15 24.96
C GLN A 627 -11.08 34.97 25.55
N HIS A 628 -9.83 34.59 25.24
CA HIS A 628 -8.66 35.31 25.75
C HIS A 628 -8.62 36.76 25.26
N THR A 629 -8.35 37.67 26.18
CA THR A 629 -8.30 39.12 25.90
C THR A 629 -6.88 39.62 25.64
N GLY A 630 -5.88 38.81 26.03
CA GLY A 630 -4.44 39.03 25.83
C GLY A 630 -3.79 37.92 24.99
N TRP A 631 -2.46 37.97 24.86
CA TRP A 631 -1.70 36.98 24.10
C TRP A 631 -1.77 35.60 24.77
N VAL A 632 -2.04 34.56 23.98
CA VAL A 632 -2.06 33.18 24.48
C VAL A 632 -0.65 32.62 24.38
N ARG A 633 -0.09 32.21 25.53
CA ARG A 633 1.32 31.81 25.64
C ARG A 633 1.49 30.30 25.45
N CYS A 634 0.58 29.51 26.01
CA CYS A 634 0.64 28.06 25.93
C CYS A 634 -0.78 27.47 25.83
N ALA A 635 -0.87 26.33 25.13
CA ALA A 635 -2.06 25.50 25.08
C ALA A 635 -1.65 24.03 24.98
N LYS A 636 -2.33 23.18 25.75
CA LYS A 636 -2.07 21.73 25.81
C LYS A 636 -3.38 20.96 25.74
N PHE A 637 -3.35 19.81 25.06
CA PHE A 637 -4.42 18.84 25.18
C PHE A 637 -4.30 18.07 26.49
N SER A 638 -5.46 17.70 27.02
CA SER A 638 -5.57 16.68 28.05
C SER A 638 -5.13 15.30 27.52
N PRO A 639 -4.68 14.38 28.39
CA PRO A 639 -4.27 13.03 27.98
C PRO A 639 -5.36 12.22 27.24
N ASP A 640 -6.64 12.54 27.46
CA ASP A 640 -7.77 11.89 26.79
C ASP A 640 -8.24 12.63 25.51
N GLY A 641 -7.66 13.79 25.21
CA GLY A 641 -7.99 14.64 24.04
C GLY A 641 -9.33 15.38 24.12
N ARG A 642 -10.07 15.30 25.23
CA ARG A 642 -11.42 15.88 25.35
C ARG A 642 -11.42 17.35 25.74
N ILE A 643 -10.38 17.75 26.45
CA ILE A 643 -10.25 19.09 27.03
C ILE A 643 -8.93 19.73 26.58
N ILE A 644 -8.93 21.05 26.44
CA ILE A 644 -7.73 21.86 26.23
C ILE A 644 -7.56 22.80 27.41
N ALA A 645 -6.33 22.91 27.94
CA ALA A 645 -5.97 23.98 28.87
C ALA A 645 -5.15 25.03 28.13
N SER A 646 -5.45 26.31 28.34
CA SER A 646 -4.70 27.42 27.78
C SER A 646 -4.41 28.50 28.82
N CYS A 647 -3.28 29.19 28.66
CA CYS A 647 -2.90 30.29 29.53
C CYS A 647 -2.43 31.51 28.71
N GLY A 648 -2.70 32.70 29.23
CA GLY A 648 -2.40 33.96 28.53
C GLY A 648 -2.02 35.12 29.45
N GLU A 649 -1.63 36.22 28.82
CA GLU A 649 -1.26 37.49 29.50
C GLU A 649 -2.46 38.21 30.12
N ASP A 650 -3.68 37.75 29.84
CA ASP A 650 -4.90 38.18 30.50
C ASP A 650 -5.10 37.58 31.90
N LYS A 651 -4.08 36.88 32.42
CA LYS A 651 -4.06 36.24 33.74
C LYS A 651 -5.12 35.13 33.91
N ALA A 652 -5.70 34.69 32.80
CA ALA A 652 -6.67 33.61 32.78
C ALA A 652 -6.00 32.30 32.36
N ILE A 653 -6.38 31.22 33.05
CA ILE A 653 -6.14 29.84 32.61
C ILE A 653 -7.51 29.27 32.27
N ASN A 654 -7.75 29.06 30.98
CA ASN A 654 -9.05 28.62 30.47
C ASN A 654 -9.03 27.12 30.15
N ILE A 655 -10.13 26.46 30.49
CA ILE A 655 -10.40 25.05 30.20
C ILE A 655 -11.49 24.99 29.15
N TRP A 656 -11.18 24.35 28.03
CA TRP A 656 -12.04 24.29 26.86
C TRP A 656 -12.49 22.88 26.58
N ASP A 657 -13.75 22.75 26.19
CA ASP A 657 -14.29 21.51 25.66
C ASP A 657 -14.06 21.44 24.14
N THR A 658 -13.41 20.39 23.67
CA THR A 658 -13.11 20.20 22.24
C THR A 658 -14.35 19.88 21.42
N ARG A 659 -15.36 19.22 22.00
CA ARG A 659 -16.58 18.80 21.31
C ARG A 659 -17.57 19.95 21.17
N ASN A 660 -17.83 20.64 22.28
CA ASN A 660 -18.79 21.75 22.31
C ASN A 660 -18.17 23.09 21.91
N LYS A 661 -16.84 23.19 21.85
CA LYS A 661 -16.09 24.38 21.41
C LYS A 661 -16.33 25.61 22.30
N ILE A 662 -16.55 25.37 23.59
CA ILE A 662 -16.83 26.41 24.59
C ILE A 662 -15.81 26.36 25.73
N CYS A 663 -15.59 27.50 26.38
CA CYS A 663 -14.86 27.57 27.63
C CYS A 663 -15.74 27.05 28.76
N VAL A 664 -15.33 25.96 29.42
CA VAL A 664 -16.08 25.30 30.50
C VAL A 664 -15.77 25.94 31.86
N SER A 665 -14.49 26.24 32.10
CA SER A 665 -14.01 26.84 33.34
C SER A 665 -12.88 27.82 33.07
N SER A 666 -12.73 28.83 33.92
CA SER A 666 -11.63 29.79 33.89
C SER A 666 -11.09 29.99 35.30
N PHE A 667 -9.79 29.77 35.47
CA PHE A 667 -9.06 30.10 36.68
C PHE A 667 -8.42 31.48 36.47
N SER A 668 -8.69 32.44 37.35
CA SER A 668 -8.05 33.74 37.32
C SER A 668 -7.12 33.91 38.51
N ASP A 669 -5.86 34.18 38.23
CA ASP A 669 -4.87 34.53 39.24
C ASP A 669 -4.67 36.04 39.21
N TYR A 670 -5.13 36.76 40.23
CA TYR A 670 -5.22 38.22 40.17
C TYR A 670 -3.84 38.92 40.17
N GLU A 671 -2.81 38.25 40.69
CA GLU A 671 -1.50 38.85 40.91
C GLU A 671 -0.54 38.65 39.73
N GLU A 672 -0.70 37.59 38.91
CA GLU A 672 0.34 37.10 38.00
C GLU A 672 -0.24 36.55 36.68
N PHE A 673 0.58 36.43 35.62
CA PHE A 673 0.17 35.76 34.38
C PHE A 673 0.99 34.49 34.14
N ALA A 674 0.30 33.40 33.81
CA ALA A 674 0.92 32.12 33.50
C ALA A 674 1.43 32.11 32.05
N THR A 675 2.70 31.73 31.86
CA THR A 675 3.30 31.57 30.53
C THR A 675 3.30 30.13 30.05
N PHE A 676 3.13 29.16 30.95
CA PHE A 676 3.13 27.74 30.65
C PHE A 676 2.07 27.00 31.48
N VAL A 677 1.44 26.01 30.87
CA VAL A 677 0.49 25.09 31.52
C VAL A 677 0.77 23.68 31.03
N ASP A 678 0.64 22.70 31.92
CA ASP A 678 0.75 21.28 31.56
C ASP A 678 -0.26 20.45 32.35
N PHE A 679 -0.69 19.33 31.77
CA PHE A 679 -1.59 18.38 32.41
C PHE A 679 -0.80 17.32 33.16
N ASN A 680 -1.33 16.86 34.30
CA ASN A 680 -0.86 15.62 34.86
C ASN A 680 -1.21 14.43 33.94
N PRO A 681 -0.46 13.31 33.98
CA PRO A 681 -0.71 12.16 33.11
C PRO A 681 -2.10 11.53 33.26
N SER A 682 -2.72 11.65 34.44
CA SER A 682 -4.08 11.18 34.70
C SER A 682 -5.19 12.16 34.24
N GLY A 683 -4.83 13.36 33.79
CA GLY A 683 -5.76 14.40 33.35
C GLY A 683 -6.59 15.06 34.46
N THR A 684 -6.40 14.73 35.73
CA THR A 684 -7.19 15.26 36.86
C THR A 684 -6.79 16.67 37.32
N CYS A 685 -5.53 17.06 37.11
CA CYS A 685 -4.96 18.32 37.59
C CYS A 685 -4.10 18.99 36.52
N ILE A 686 -3.95 20.31 36.62
CA ILE A 686 -3.02 21.09 35.79
C ILE A 686 -1.98 21.81 36.64
N ALA A 687 -0.76 21.90 36.15
CA ALA A 687 0.26 22.79 36.71
C ALA A 687 0.40 24.04 35.85
N SER A 688 0.52 25.20 36.50
CA SER A 688 0.75 26.49 35.84
C SER A 688 1.99 27.19 36.39
N ALA A 689 2.80 27.73 35.50
CA ALA A 689 3.97 28.56 35.80
C ALA A 689 4.00 29.81 34.93
N GLY A 690 4.74 30.82 35.36
CA GLY A 690 4.83 32.08 34.65
C GLY A 690 5.99 32.97 35.06
N SER A 691 5.72 34.27 35.01
CA SER A 691 6.68 35.32 35.35
C SER A 691 7.11 35.31 36.82
N SER A 692 6.41 34.59 37.69
CA SER A 692 6.73 34.46 39.10
C SER A 692 7.61 33.26 39.41
N ASN A 693 8.16 33.27 40.62
CA ASN A 693 9.01 32.22 41.13
C ASN A 693 8.26 31.01 41.68
N SER A 694 6.96 30.92 41.38
CA SER A 694 6.07 29.91 41.95
C SER A 694 5.41 29.04 40.90
N VAL A 695 5.10 27.81 41.30
CA VAL A 695 4.33 26.85 40.52
C VAL A 695 3.05 26.53 41.28
N LYS A 696 1.93 26.61 40.58
CA LYS A 696 0.59 26.38 41.14
C LYS A 696 -0.01 25.13 40.52
N LEU A 697 -0.58 24.27 41.36
CA LEU A 697 -1.28 23.04 40.95
C LEU A 697 -2.78 23.20 41.21
N TRP A 698 -3.58 23.00 40.17
CA TRP A 698 -5.03 23.19 40.20
C TRP A 698 -5.75 21.88 39.94
N ASP A 699 -6.80 21.62 40.73
CA ASP A 699 -7.74 20.53 40.45
C ASP A 699 -8.80 21.02 39.48
N ILE A 700 -8.98 20.28 38.37
CA ILE A 700 -9.90 20.67 37.29
C ILE A 700 -11.35 20.46 37.70
N ARG A 701 -11.67 19.36 38.40
CA ARG A 701 -13.04 19.01 38.81
C ARG A 701 -13.54 19.93 39.91
N MET A 702 -12.68 20.22 40.88
CA MET A 702 -13.02 21.04 42.03
C MET A 702 -12.92 22.55 41.76
N ASN A 703 -12.34 22.95 40.62
CA ASN A 703 -11.99 24.33 40.30
C ASN A 703 -11.27 25.02 41.47
N LYS A 704 -10.21 24.38 41.99
CA LYS A 704 -9.54 24.82 43.22
C LYS A 704 -8.02 24.67 43.12
N LEU A 705 -7.31 25.66 43.63
CA LEU A 705 -5.87 25.57 43.88
C LEU A 705 -5.60 24.50 44.94
N LEU A 706 -4.88 23.45 44.56
CA LEU A 706 -4.44 22.38 45.46
C LEU A 706 -3.19 22.83 46.22
N GLN A 707 -2.16 23.25 45.49
CA GLN A 707 -0.84 23.54 46.04
C GLN A 707 -0.22 24.78 45.37
N HIS A 708 0.55 25.52 46.15
CA HIS A 708 1.32 26.69 45.71
C HIS A 708 2.76 26.54 46.20
N PHE A 709 3.67 26.24 45.28
CA PHE A 709 5.08 26.02 45.55
C PHE A 709 5.89 27.24 45.18
N LYS A 710 6.64 27.82 46.13
CA LYS A 710 7.62 28.89 45.85
C LYS A 710 9.00 28.25 45.66
N VAL A 711 9.33 27.93 44.41
CA VAL A 711 10.41 26.99 44.09
C VAL A 711 11.70 27.70 43.68
N HIS A 712 11.60 28.78 42.91
CA HIS A 712 12.75 29.41 42.26
C HIS A 712 13.07 30.81 42.83
N ARG A 713 14.15 31.43 42.34
CA ARG A 713 14.48 32.84 42.63
C ARG A 713 13.95 33.79 41.56
N ALA A 714 13.67 33.27 40.37
CA ALA A 714 13.15 34.01 39.22
C ALA A 714 11.97 33.26 38.56
N GLY A 715 11.44 33.81 37.47
CA GLY A 715 10.34 33.24 36.69
C GLY A 715 10.56 31.78 36.26
N VAL A 716 9.49 30.99 36.21
CA VAL A 716 9.50 29.60 35.73
C VAL A 716 9.01 29.57 34.29
N ASN A 717 9.90 29.20 33.36
CA ASN A 717 9.65 29.27 31.93
C ASN A 717 8.89 28.06 31.40
N CYS A 718 9.14 26.86 31.96
CA CYS A 718 8.57 25.60 31.49
C CYS A 718 8.44 24.60 32.64
N ILE A 719 7.44 23.73 32.52
CA ILE A 719 7.16 22.64 33.44
C ILE A 719 6.96 21.36 32.62
N SER A 720 7.35 20.20 33.17
CA SER A 720 6.97 18.91 32.60
C SER A 720 6.64 17.92 33.71
N PHE A 721 5.51 17.22 33.57
CA PHE A 721 5.17 16.10 34.46
C PHE A 721 5.95 14.85 34.08
N HIS A 722 6.37 14.09 35.09
CA HIS A 722 6.84 12.73 34.87
C HIS A 722 5.65 11.82 34.49
N PRO A 723 5.80 10.84 33.58
CA PRO A 723 4.71 9.96 33.15
C PRO A 723 4.00 9.20 34.28
N SER A 724 4.68 8.94 35.40
CA SER A 724 4.06 8.35 36.59
C SER A 724 3.08 9.27 37.34
N GLY A 725 3.11 10.57 37.05
CA GLY A 725 2.26 11.60 37.68
C GLY A 725 2.71 12.07 39.06
N ASN A 726 3.78 11.50 39.60
CA ASN A 726 4.22 11.76 40.99
C ASN A 726 5.27 12.89 41.08
N TYR A 727 5.99 13.15 40.00
CA TYR A 727 7.09 14.11 39.97
C TYR A 727 6.81 15.23 38.96
N LEU A 728 7.30 16.41 39.30
CA LEU A 728 7.23 17.60 38.46
C LEU A 728 8.63 18.20 38.31
N ILE A 729 9.06 18.47 37.08
CA ILE A 729 10.30 19.21 36.84
C ILE A 729 10.00 20.64 36.37
N THR A 730 10.71 21.61 36.91
CA THR A 730 10.54 23.04 36.63
C THR A 730 11.84 23.63 36.11
N ALA A 731 11.73 24.43 35.04
CA ALA A 731 12.85 25.16 34.44
C ALA A 731 12.70 26.67 34.64
N SER A 732 13.74 27.33 35.15
CA SER A 732 13.68 28.74 35.54
C SER A 732 14.75 29.61 34.89
N THR A 733 14.42 30.89 34.82
CA THR A 733 15.32 31.98 34.45
C THR A 733 16.48 32.15 35.43
N ASP A 734 16.40 31.58 36.64
CA ASP A 734 17.51 31.57 37.60
C ASP A 734 18.66 30.60 37.24
N GLY A 735 18.51 29.84 36.14
CA GLY A 735 19.52 28.91 35.63
C GLY A 735 19.47 27.52 36.26
N THR A 736 18.51 27.26 37.16
CA THR A 736 18.35 25.96 37.82
C THR A 736 17.15 25.18 37.29
N LEU A 737 17.27 23.85 37.35
CA LEU A 737 16.15 22.92 37.20
C LEU A 737 15.82 22.36 38.59
N LYS A 738 14.54 22.27 38.92
CA LYS A 738 14.11 21.72 40.22
C LYS A 738 13.10 20.60 40.02
N ILE A 739 13.27 19.52 40.79
CA ILE A 739 12.40 18.34 40.76
C ILE A 739 11.63 18.29 42.06
N LEU A 740 10.30 18.27 41.95
CA LEU A 740 9.36 18.27 43.06
C LEU A 740 8.65 16.93 43.17
N ASP A 741 8.48 16.47 44.40
CA ASP A 741 7.60 15.37 44.78
C ASP A 741 6.20 15.92 45.04
N LEU A 742 5.22 15.53 44.21
CA LEU A 742 3.85 16.01 44.34
C LEU A 742 3.08 15.32 45.48
N LEU A 743 3.47 14.09 45.85
CA LEU A 743 2.87 13.38 46.98
C LEU A 743 3.49 13.82 48.31
N GLY A 744 4.82 13.93 48.35
CA GLY A 744 5.56 14.35 49.54
C GLY A 744 5.60 15.87 49.76
N GLU A 745 5.06 16.66 48.83
CA GLU A 745 5.07 18.13 48.83
C GLU A 745 6.46 18.74 49.08
N ARG A 746 7.51 18.08 48.57
CA ARG A 746 8.91 18.43 48.86
C ARG A 746 9.73 18.62 47.60
N LEU A 747 10.72 19.49 47.69
CA LEU A 747 11.78 19.60 46.70
C LEU A 747 12.75 18.42 46.88
N ILE A 748 12.98 17.64 45.82
CA ILE A 748 13.91 16.50 45.84
C ILE A 748 15.31 16.93 45.40
N TYR A 749 15.40 17.55 44.23
CA TYR A 749 16.68 17.93 43.62
C TYR A 749 16.66 19.37 43.13
N THR A 750 17.79 20.06 43.30
CA THR A 750 18.13 21.28 42.56
C THR A 750 19.31 20.95 41.65
N LEU A 751 19.07 20.91 40.35
CA LEU A 751 20.09 20.57 39.36
C LEU A 751 20.70 21.85 38.82
N HIS A 752 22.02 21.87 38.83
CA HIS A 752 22.86 22.92 38.26
C HIS A 752 23.59 22.33 37.05
N GLY A 753 23.64 23.08 35.96
CA GLY A 753 24.30 22.63 34.72
C GLY A 753 24.32 23.73 33.67
N HIS A 754 23.22 24.45 33.52
CA HIS A 754 23.16 25.60 32.63
C HIS A 754 23.84 26.83 33.24
N LYS A 755 24.59 27.57 32.41
CA LYS A 755 25.26 28.84 32.80
C LYS A 755 24.36 30.08 32.66
N GLY A 756 23.14 29.90 32.17
CA GLY A 756 22.15 30.95 31.96
C GLY A 756 20.72 30.42 32.13
N ALA A 757 19.73 31.26 31.81
CA ALA A 757 18.31 30.93 31.95
C ALA A 757 17.95 29.63 31.22
N VAL A 758 17.24 28.73 31.92
CA VAL A 758 16.71 27.50 31.33
C VAL A 758 15.33 27.79 30.75
N LEU A 759 15.17 27.54 29.45
CA LEU A 759 13.96 27.93 28.71
C LEU A 759 12.95 26.79 28.63
N CYS A 760 13.41 25.56 28.49
CA CYS A 760 12.54 24.40 28.32
C CYS A 760 13.07 23.16 29.05
N VAL A 761 12.14 22.30 29.42
CA VAL A 761 12.43 20.98 29.98
C VAL A 761 11.33 20.01 29.54
N ALA A 762 11.69 18.78 29.20
CA ALA A 762 10.72 17.76 28.80
C ALA A 762 11.19 16.36 29.21
N PHE A 763 10.30 15.61 29.87
CA PHE A 763 10.49 14.17 30.10
C PHE A 763 10.31 13.37 28.81
N SER A 764 11.01 12.25 28.70
CA SER A 764 10.70 11.22 27.72
C SER A 764 9.36 10.57 28.05
N LYS A 765 8.68 9.99 27.04
CA LYS A 765 7.40 9.28 27.24
C LYS A 765 7.50 8.14 28.27
N GLY A 766 8.67 7.52 28.40
CA GLY A 766 8.94 6.48 29.40
C GLY A 766 9.38 7.01 30.78
N GLY A 767 9.77 8.28 30.90
CA GLY A 767 10.24 8.87 32.16
C GLY A 767 11.71 8.58 32.50
N GLU A 768 12.37 7.66 31.79
CA GLU A 768 13.77 7.25 32.00
C GLU A 768 14.80 8.36 31.77
N LYS A 769 14.44 9.37 30.96
CA LYS A 769 15.32 10.49 30.57
C LYS A 769 14.52 11.79 30.52
N PHE A 770 15.20 12.91 30.66
CA PHE A 770 14.65 14.22 30.31
C PHE A 770 15.70 15.11 29.68
N ALA A 771 15.26 16.04 28.84
CA ALA A 771 16.13 17.03 28.20
C ALA A 771 15.85 18.43 28.73
N SER A 772 16.89 19.26 28.81
CA SER A 772 16.79 20.68 29.15
C SER A 772 17.56 21.55 28.15
N GLY A 773 16.99 22.70 27.81
CA GLY A 773 17.59 23.67 26.89
C GLY A 773 17.73 25.05 27.54
N GLY A 774 18.90 25.65 27.41
CA GLY A 774 19.22 26.95 28.01
C GLY A 774 19.64 28.02 27.00
N VAL A 775 19.67 29.27 27.46
CA VAL A 775 20.21 30.42 26.70
C VAL A 775 21.72 30.29 26.45
N ASP A 776 22.39 29.45 27.22
CA ASP A 776 23.82 29.13 27.10
C ASP A 776 24.17 28.25 25.88
N THR A 777 23.22 28.09 24.95
CA THR A 777 23.32 27.30 23.71
C THR A 777 23.62 25.82 23.96
N GLN A 778 23.37 25.32 25.17
CA GLN A 778 23.52 23.91 25.52
C GLN A 778 22.17 23.22 25.61
N VAL A 779 22.19 21.93 25.23
CA VAL A 779 21.10 21.00 25.47
C VAL A 779 21.67 19.87 26.29
N LEU A 780 21.14 19.68 27.49
CA LEU A 780 21.60 18.66 28.41
C LEU A 780 20.57 17.52 28.44
N LEU A 781 21.06 16.29 28.30
CA LEU A 781 20.26 15.07 28.42
C LEU A 781 20.58 14.42 29.76
N TRP A 782 19.56 14.23 30.57
CA TRP A 782 19.66 13.72 31.92
C TRP A 782 19.04 12.33 31.98
N LYS A 783 19.70 11.41 32.69
CA LYS A 783 19.14 10.09 32.99
C LYS A 783 18.47 10.15 34.36
N THR A 784 17.24 9.68 34.45
CA THR A 784 16.52 9.61 35.72
C THR A 784 16.88 8.34 36.48
N ASN A 785 16.77 8.40 37.80
CA ASN A 785 16.90 7.25 38.69
C ASN A 785 15.59 6.96 39.44
N PHE A 786 14.47 7.55 38.99
CA PHE A 786 13.18 7.39 39.65
C PHE A 786 12.68 5.95 39.64
N ASP A 787 13.11 5.13 38.68
CA ASP A 787 12.81 3.70 38.59
C ASP A 787 13.53 2.84 39.67
N THR A 788 14.51 3.40 40.37
CA THR A 788 15.33 2.69 41.38
C THR A 788 14.95 2.99 42.83
N LEU A 789 14.07 3.97 43.06
CA LEU A 789 13.52 4.24 44.38
C LEU A 789 12.33 3.29 44.59
N ASP A 790 12.41 2.45 45.62
CA ASP A 790 11.36 1.48 45.96
C ASP A 790 10.10 2.22 46.41
N TYR A 791 9.26 2.58 45.43
CA TYR A 791 8.11 3.46 45.59
C TYR A 791 7.03 2.84 46.49
N GLU A 792 7.06 1.51 46.68
CA GLU A 792 6.21 0.81 47.64
C GLU A 792 6.44 1.25 49.09
N GLU A 793 7.66 1.63 49.49
CA GLU A 793 7.93 2.10 50.86
C GLU A 793 7.37 3.51 51.11
N VAL A 794 7.39 4.37 50.09
CA VAL A 794 6.83 5.73 50.13
C VAL A 794 5.29 5.68 50.13
N LEU A 795 4.70 4.78 49.34
CA LEU A 795 3.26 4.52 49.32
C LEU A 795 2.73 3.98 50.67
N LYS A 796 3.51 3.11 51.35
CA LYS A 796 3.17 2.62 52.71
C LYS A 796 3.03 3.75 53.74
N HIS A 797 3.79 4.84 53.60
CA HIS A 797 3.75 5.98 54.53
C HIS A 797 2.64 7.01 54.23
N ASN A 798 2.11 7.05 53.00
CA ASN A 798 1.16 8.08 52.54
C ASN A 798 -0.21 7.49 52.12
N PHE A 799 -0.76 6.58 52.93
CA PHE A 799 -1.96 5.77 52.64
C PHE A 799 -3.29 6.54 52.48
N ARG A 800 -3.30 7.87 52.30
CA ARG A 800 -4.55 8.66 52.35
C ARG A 800 -5.17 9.10 51.03
N ARG A 801 -4.62 8.76 49.86
CA ARG A 801 -5.32 8.96 48.57
C ARG A 801 -4.92 7.90 47.54
N THR A 802 -5.46 6.69 47.67
CA THR A 802 -5.38 5.65 46.62
C THR A 802 -6.76 5.43 45.99
N HIS A 803 -7.41 6.51 45.55
CA HIS A 803 -8.45 6.41 44.54
C HIS A 803 -7.82 6.82 43.21
N ILE A 804 -7.65 5.83 42.32
CA ILE A 804 -7.52 6.07 40.89
C ILE A 804 -8.93 6.50 40.47
N ASP A 805 -9.19 7.80 40.55
CA ASP A 805 -10.39 8.35 39.93
C ASP A 805 -10.21 8.28 38.41
N ASP A 806 -11.27 7.92 37.69
CA ASP A 806 -11.29 8.02 36.23
C ASP A 806 -10.88 9.45 35.81
N PRO A 807 -10.16 9.62 34.67
CA PRO A 807 -9.84 10.93 34.14
C PRO A 807 -11.13 11.77 34.05
N PRO A 808 -11.08 13.07 34.42
CA PRO A 808 -12.28 13.85 34.62
C PRO A 808 -13.13 13.87 33.35
N HIS A 809 -14.35 13.37 33.46
CA HIS A 809 -15.32 13.44 32.37
C HIS A 809 -15.81 14.88 32.25
N LEU A 810 -16.21 15.30 31.05
CA LEU A 810 -16.86 16.61 30.83
C LEU A 810 -18.05 16.85 31.77
N LEU A 811 -18.70 15.77 32.22
CA LEU A 811 -19.85 15.81 33.13
C LEU A 811 -19.46 16.07 34.59
N ASP A 812 -18.18 15.91 34.94
CA ASP A 812 -17.64 16.14 36.29
C ASP A 812 -17.22 17.61 36.51
N ILE A 813 -17.10 18.37 35.42
CA ILE A 813 -16.78 19.81 35.42
C ILE A 813 -18.08 20.60 35.33
N TYR A 814 -18.65 20.93 36.48
CA TYR A 814 -19.86 21.74 36.53
C TYR A 814 -19.57 23.18 36.06
N PRO A 815 -20.35 23.76 35.13
CA PRO A 815 -20.25 25.17 34.78
C PRO A 815 -20.63 26.01 36.00
N ARG A 816 -19.66 26.65 36.63
CA ARG A 816 -19.86 27.57 37.77
C ARG A 816 -19.40 28.96 37.38
N SER A 817 -20.08 29.98 37.88
CA SER A 817 -19.61 31.36 37.78
C SER A 817 -18.25 31.52 38.45
N SER A 818 -17.45 32.50 38.00
CA SER A 818 -16.13 32.79 38.55
C SER A 818 -16.20 32.94 40.08
N HIS A 819 -15.63 31.99 40.81
CA HIS A 819 -15.62 32.04 42.27
C HIS A 819 -14.53 33.01 42.75
N LEU A 820 -14.93 34.06 43.46
CA LEU A 820 -14.03 34.96 44.19
C LEU A 820 -13.36 34.20 45.35
N HIS A 821 -12.06 33.95 45.25
CA HIS A 821 -11.30 33.35 46.34
C HIS A 821 -11.04 34.37 47.47
N SER A 822 -11.50 34.07 48.68
CA SER A 822 -11.15 34.82 49.89
C SER A 822 -9.78 34.39 50.44
N LYS A 823 -8.99 35.38 50.86
CA LYS A 823 -7.64 35.25 51.43
C LYS A 823 -7.61 34.30 52.64
N LYS A 824 -7.22 33.04 52.42
CA LYS A 824 -6.49 32.21 53.40
C LYS A 824 -5.58 31.26 52.64
N LEU A 825 -4.44 31.78 52.17
CA LEU A 825 -3.35 30.98 51.61
C LEU A 825 -2.64 30.25 52.76
N LYS A 826 -2.56 28.92 52.68
CA LYS A 826 -1.42 28.18 53.25
C LYS A 826 -0.43 28.00 52.09
N SER A 827 0.49 28.95 51.92
CA SER A 827 1.63 28.76 51.03
C SER A 827 2.56 27.73 51.67
N VAL A 828 2.91 26.66 50.94
CA VAL A 828 4.01 25.79 51.35
C VAL A 828 5.29 26.52 50.97
N GLU A 829 5.85 27.27 51.93
CA GLU A 829 7.20 27.79 51.77
C GLU A 829 8.16 26.60 51.90
N VAL A 830 8.74 26.21 50.77
CA VAL A 830 9.84 25.24 50.77
C VAL A 830 11.03 25.95 51.42
N ASN A 831 11.22 25.76 52.73
CA ASN A 831 12.37 26.28 53.47
C ASN A 831 13.66 25.84 52.78
N SER A 832 14.42 26.80 52.25
CA SER A 832 15.72 26.58 51.61
C SER A 832 16.85 26.14 52.57
N ILE A 833 16.51 25.78 53.82
CA ILE A 833 17.43 25.47 54.92
C ILE A 833 17.40 23.97 55.31
N CYS A 834 16.54 23.14 54.69
CA CYS A 834 16.74 21.70 54.80
C CYS A 834 17.86 21.30 53.84
N ASP A 835 19.03 20.96 54.40
CA ASP A 835 20.20 20.45 53.70
C ASP A 835 19.82 19.27 52.79
N VAL A 836 19.48 19.56 51.54
CA VAL A 836 19.58 18.60 50.45
C VAL A 836 21.08 18.39 50.27
N PRO A 837 21.64 17.19 50.49
CA PRO A 837 23.07 16.98 50.40
C PRO A 837 23.53 17.37 49.00
N ASP A 838 24.29 18.47 48.92
CA ASP A 838 24.93 18.96 47.72
C ASP A 838 25.98 17.92 47.33
N LYS A 839 25.58 16.95 46.50
CA LYS A 839 26.55 16.07 45.84
C LYS A 839 27.23 16.89 44.76
N GLN A 840 28.16 17.75 45.17
CA GLN A 840 29.20 18.27 44.30
C GLN A 840 30.07 17.08 43.86
N THR A 841 29.59 16.32 42.90
CA THR A 841 30.47 15.47 42.10
C THR A 841 31.31 16.40 41.23
N PRO A 842 32.65 16.34 41.31
CA PRO A 842 33.50 17.14 40.44
C PRO A 842 33.22 16.69 39.00
N ASP A 843 32.94 17.68 38.15
CA ASP A 843 32.71 17.61 36.72
C ASP A 843 31.71 16.53 36.25
N THR A 844 30.48 16.96 35.94
CA THR A 844 29.61 16.24 35.02
C THR A 844 30.41 15.89 33.77
N ILE A 845 30.42 14.60 33.39
CA ILE A 845 31.05 14.15 32.14
C ILE A 845 30.27 14.78 30.98
N ILE A 846 30.71 15.93 30.50
CA ILE A 846 30.19 16.57 29.30
C ILE A 846 30.75 15.79 28.10
N VAL A 847 29.91 14.97 27.48
CA VAL A 847 30.23 14.40 26.17
C VAL A 847 30.02 15.51 25.12
N GLU A 848 31.11 16.19 24.73
CA GLU A 848 31.08 17.15 23.62
C GLU A 848 30.83 16.42 22.29
N ILE A 849 29.64 16.56 21.73
CA ILE A 849 29.32 16.08 20.38
C ILE A 849 29.76 17.16 19.37
N ARG A 850 30.95 17.02 18.78
CA ARG A 850 31.43 17.91 17.70
C ARG A 850 30.92 17.46 16.33
N PRO A 851 30.58 18.38 15.41
CA PRO A 851 30.25 18.03 14.03
C PRO A 851 31.52 17.56 13.31
N SER A 852 31.52 16.31 12.83
CA SER A 852 32.58 15.77 11.99
C SER A 852 32.61 16.49 10.64
N SER A 853 33.66 17.28 10.40
CA SER A 853 33.96 17.82 9.08
C SER A 853 34.47 16.70 8.17
N ARG A 854 34.11 16.82 6.88
CA ARG A 854 34.27 15.82 5.83
C ARG A 854 35.71 15.37 5.66
N ILE A 855 35.89 14.05 5.61
CA ILE A 855 37.08 13.38 5.08
C ILE A 855 37.08 13.58 3.56
N SER A 856 38.09 14.27 3.02
CA SER A 856 38.46 14.20 1.61
C SER A 856 39.62 13.23 1.45
N THR A 857 39.39 12.14 0.73
CA THR A 857 40.42 11.19 0.28
C THR A 857 41.15 11.75 -0.95
N THR A 858 42.49 11.79 -0.92
CA THR A 858 43.38 11.20 -1.94
C THR A 858 44.81 11.15 -1.43
N ASP A 859 45.45 10.01 -1.70
CA ASP A 859 46.80 9.58 -1.31
C ASP A 859 47.97 10.36 -1.93
N ILE A 860 49.14 10.13 -1.32
CA ILE A 860 50.51 9.97 -1.87
C ILE A 860 51.54 10.98 -1.31
N GLY A 861 52.48 10.43 -0.51
CA GLY A 861 53.91 10.65 -0.72
C GLY A 861 54.67 11.68 0.13
N ASN A 862 55.54 11.16 0.99
CA ASN A 862 56.91 11.61 1.27
C ASN A 862 57.21 12.94 2.01
N SER A 863 57.71 12.74 3.24
CA SER A 863 58.99 13.20 3.82
C SER A 863 59.45 14.67 3.74
N GLU A 864 59.82 15.13 4.94
CA GLU A 864 60.95 16.01 5.29
C GLU A 864 60.84 17.56 5.18
N GLU A 865 61.12 18.15 6.34
CA GLU A 865 61.99 19.30 6.60
C GLU A 865 61.61 20.77 6.29
N LEU A 866 61.74 21.56 7.38
CA LEU A 866 62.40 22.86 7.52
C LEU A 866 61.66 24.18 7.19
N LEU A 867 61.63 25.00 8.25
CA LEU A 867 61.89 26.45 8.32
C LEU A 867 60.83 27.47 7.79
N SER A 868 60.30 28.21 8.78
CA SER A 868 59.86 29.62 8.84
C SER A 868 60.61 30.63 7.94
N PRO A 869 60.26 31.95 7.87
CA PRO A 869 59.14 32.74 8.43
C PRO A 869 58.46 33.72 7.41
N SER A 870 57.58 34.57 7.95
CA SER A 870 56.87 35.77 7.44
C SER A 870 57.76 36.89 6.80
N PRO A 871 57.33 38.14 6.50
CA PRO A 871 56.00 38.79 6.42
C PRO A 871 55.79 39.78 5.20
N SER A 872 54.61 40.42 5.17
CA SER A 872 54.38 41.88 4.99
C SER A 872 53.88 42.47 3.65
N THR A 873 52.90 43.40 3.81
CA THR A 873 52.60 44.62 3.02
C THR A 873 52.02 44.46 1.61
N SER A 874 51.20 45.34 1.04
CA SER A 874 50.35 46.45 1.50
C SER A 874 49.53 46.98 0.30
N SER A 875 48.29 47.39 0.55
CA SER A 875 47.66 48.63 0.05
C SER A 875 47.08 48.80 -1.38
N ARG A 876 46.00 49.59 -1.36
CA ARG A 876 45.44 50.56 -2.35
C ARG A 876 44.45 50.05 -3.40
N SER A 877 43.15 50.40 -3.29
CA SER A 877 42.44 51.68 -3.59
C SER A 877 42.03 51.75 -5.08
N SER A 878 40.86 52.23 -5.54
CA SER A 878 39.83 53.14 -5.01
C SER A 878 38.73 53.37 -6.07
N LYS A 879 37.51 53.72 -5.61
CA LYS A 879 36.55 54.74 -6.14
C LYS A 879 35.95 54.51 -7.56
N ARG A 880 34.70 54.88 -7.90
CA ARG A 880 33.86 56.04 -7.51
C ARG A 880 32.39 55.84 -7.98
N LYS A 881 31.46 56.51 -7.27
CA LYS A 881 30.01 56.70 -7.52
C LYS A 881 29.69 57.64 -8.70
N ALA A 882 28.44 57.59 -9.21
CA ALA A 882 27.57 58.77 -9.40
C ALA A 882 26.08 58.37 -9.60
N GLU A 883 25.18 59.14 -8.98
CA GLU A 883 23.70 59.15 -9.11
C GLU A 883 23.27 60.32 -10.03
N ASN A 884 22.09 60.25 -10.66
CA ASN A 884 21.13 61.38 -10.74
C ASN A 884 19.75 61.02 -11.32
N GLU A 885 18.76 61.85 -10.96
CA GLU A 885 17.29 61.68 -11.04
C GLU A 885 16.59 62.23 -12.32
N SER A 886 15.39 61.68 -12.57
CA SER A 886 14.10 62.33 -12.97
C SER A 886 13.69 62.68 -14.43
N ARG A 887 12.50 62.11 -14.76
CA ARG A 887 11.27 62.61 -15.47
C ARG A 887 11.09 62.63 -17.01
N SER A 888 9.97 61.97 -17.38
CA SER A 888 8.97 62.12 -18.48
C SER A 888 9.40 62.05 -19.95
N ASP A 889 8.88 61.06 -20.70
CA ASP A 889 7.67 61.24 -21.51
C ASP A 889 7.14 59.94 -22.18
N VAL A 890 5.87 60.03 -22.59
CA VAL A 890 4.93 59.02 -23.08
C VAL A 890 5.28 58.43 -24.44
N HIS A 891 5.17 57.11 -24.60
CA HIS A 891 4.67 56.49 -25.85
C HIS A 891 4.09 55.09 -25.59
N SER A 892 2.82 54.91 -25.98
CA SER A 892 2.06 53.67 -25.96
C SER A 892 2.39 52.79 -27.17
N VAL A 893 2.81 51.54 -26.96
CA VAL A 893 2.62 50.43 -27.91
C VAL A 893 2.41 49.14 -27.10
N GLY A 894 1.31 48.45 -27.39
CA GLY A 894 0.86 47.26 -26.67
C GLY A 894 1.75 46.03 -26.86
N LEU A 895 1.81 45.21 -25.81
CA LEU A 895 2.41 43.88 -25.86
C LEU A 895 1.48 42.88 -25.16
N HIS A 896 0.92 41.97 -25.95
CA HIS A 896 0.29 40.73 -25.50
C HIS A 896 1.23 40.00 -24.52
N ARG A 897 0.74 39.72 -23.30
CA ARG A 897 1.40 38.81 -22.35
C ARG A 897 0.61 37.51 -22.30
N SER A 898 1.22 36.46 -22.85
CA SER A 898 0.80 35.06 -22.74
C SER A 898 0.68 34.63 -21.28
N ILE A 899 -0.50 34.20 -20.87
CA ILE A 899 -0.73 33.47 -19.62
C ILE A 899 -0.19 32.04 -19.81
N SER A 900 0.55 31.53 -18.84
CA SER A 900 1.18 30.20 -18.88
C SER A 900 0.14 29.08 -18.72
N SER A 901 0.19 28.08 -19.61
CA SER A 901 -0.65 26.88 -19.63
C SER A 901 -0.70 26.05 -18.34
N SER A 902 0.24 26.27 -17.42
CA SER A 902 0.24 25.62 -16.10
C SER A 902 -0.83 26.17 -15.15
N LEU A 903 -1.26 27.42 -15.32
CA LEU A 903 -2.25 28.05 -14.44
C LEU A 903 -3.68 27.62 -14.83
N ASP A 904 -3.96 27.52 -16.13
CA ASP A 904 -5.24 27.00 -16.63
C ASP A 904 -5.42 25.52 -16.27
N SER A 905 -4.35 24.71 -16.39
CA SER A 905 -4.36 23.31 -15.94
C SER A 905 -4.61 23.16 -14.44
N ALA A 906 -4.10 24.09 -13.62
CA ALA A 906 -4.31 24.07 -12.18
C ALA A 906 -5.76 24.47 -11.82
N LEU A 907 -6.31 25.48 -12.50
CA LEU A 907 -7.69 25.93 -12.33
C LEU A 907 -8.70 24.86 -12.75
N ASP A 908 -8.48 24.18 -13.89
CA ASP A 908 -9.33 23.08 -14.34
C ASP A 908 -9.30 21.88 -13.38
N ASN A 909 -8.15 21.59 -12.78
CA ASN A 909 -8.04 20.55 -11.75
C ASN A 909 -8.81 20.92 -10.47
N ILE A 910 -8.75 22.17 -10.05
CA ILE A 910 -9.48 22.66 -8.85
C ILE A 910 -11.00 22.61 -9.11
N VAL A 911 -11.45 23.03 -10.29
CA VAL A 911 -12.87 22.94 -10.68
C VAL A 911 -13.33 21.48 -10.77
N GLY A 912 -12.48 20.58 -11.28
CA GLY A 912 -12.75 19.14 -11.30
C GLY A 912 -12.91 18.53 -9.90
N GLN A 913 -12.06 18.93 -8.94
CA GLN A 913 -12.15 18.48 -7.55
C GLN A 913 -13.40 19.01 -6.84
N LEU A 914 -13.77 20.26 -7.07
CA LEU A 914 -15.00 20.86 -6.55
C LEU A 914 -16.26 20.16 -7.09
N ASN A 915 -16.28 19.81 -8.38
CA ASN A 915 -17.40 19.07 -8.98
C ASN A 915 -17.53 17.65 -8.40
N MET A 916 -16.41 16.96 -8.16
CA MET A 916 -16.42 15.64 -7.51
C MET A 916 -16.91 15.70 -6.07
N LEU A 917 -16.51 16.70 -5.29
CA LEU A 917 -17.00 16.91 -3.92
C LEU A 917 -18.51 17.19 -3.91
N THR A 918 -18.99 18.01 -4.84
CA THR A 918 -20.42 18.35 -4.96
C THR A 918 -21.26 17.11 -5.33
N LEU A 919 -20.78 16.27 -6.24
CA LEU A 919 -21.39 14.98 -6.57
C LEU A 919 -21.40 14.01 -5.39
N THR A 920 -20.31 13.95 -4.63
CA THR A 920 -20.19 13.05 -3.47
C THR A 920 -21.16 13.45 -2.35
N ILE A 921 -21.31 14.76 -2.10
CA ILE A 921 -22.29 15.28 -1.13
C ILE A 921 -23.72 14.95 -1.58
N SER A 922 -24.04 15.12 -2.86
CA SER A 922 -25.37 14.80 -3.40
C SER A 922 -25.72 13.30 -3.27
N VAL A 923 -24.76 12.41 -3.53
CA VAL A 923 -24.96 10.96 -3.36
C VAL A 923 -25.12 10.58 -1.89
N LEU A 924 -24.38 11.23 -0.99
CA LEU A 924 -24.53 11.00 0.45
C LEU A 924 -25.88 11.48 0.97
N GLU A 925 -26.38 12.63 0.50
CA GLU A 925 -27.73 13.12 0.83
C GLU A 925 -28.83 12.17 0.33
N GLN A 926 -28.72 11.67 -0.91
CA GLN A 926 -29.66 10.67 -1.44
C GLN A 926 -29.66 9.37 -0.64
N ARG A 927 -28.47 8.90 -0.23
CA ARG A 927 -28.37 7.69 0.61
C ARG A 927 -28.95 7.94 1.99
N LEU A 928 -28.71 9.10 2.60
CA LEU A 928 -29.26 9.42 3.91
C LEU A 928 -30.80 9.46 3.87
N ALA A 929 -31.38 10.10 2.85
CA ALA A 929 -32.83 10.15 2.63
C ALA A 929 -33.43 8.75 2.44
N PHE A 930 -32.80 7.90 1.62
CA PHE A 930 -33.24 6.51 1.43
C PHE A 930 -33.19 5.67 2.71
N THR A 931 -32.17 5.91 3.55
CA THR A 931 -32.05 5.20 4.83
C THR A 931 -33.12 5.66 5.82
N GLU A 932 -33.44 6.95 5.82
CA GLU A 932 -34.51 7.53 6.64
C GLU A 932 -35.89 7.00 6.25
N ASP A 933 -36.16 6.87 4.94
CA ASP A 933 -37.41 6.32 4.43
C ASP A 933 -37.57 4.82 4.77
N LYS A 934 -36.51 4.03 4.64
CA LYS A 934 -36.52 2.63 5.09
C LYS A 934 -36.72 2.50 6.60
N LEU A 935 -36.15 3.40 7.39
CA LEU A 935 -36.34 3.41 8.84
C LEU A 935 -37.80 3.74 9.20
N LYS A 936 -38.41 4.72 8.52
CA LYS A 936 -39.85 5.04 8.68
C LYS A 936 -40.75 3.86 8.29
N GLU A 937 -40.41 3.14 7.23
CA GLU A 937 -41.13 1.93 6.81
C GLU A 937 -41.02 0.80 7.85
N PHE A 938 -39.82 0.59 8.40
CA PHE A 938 -39.58 -0.40 9.46
C PHE A 938 -40.38 -0.07 10.73
N ILE A 939 -40.40 1.19 11.16
CA ILE A 939 -41.17 1.65 12.32
C ILE A 939 -42.68 1.46 12.09
N ARG A 940 -43.20 1.75 10.89
CA ARG A 940 -44.61 1.46 10.54
C ARG A 940 -44.93 -0.03 10.57
N ASN A 941 -44.01 -0.87 10.10
CA ASN A 941 -44.20 -2.32 10.09
C ASN A 941 -44.18 -2.89 11.52
N GLN A 942 -43.30 -2.38 12.40
CA GLN A 942 -43.34 -2.72 13.83
C GLN A 942 -44.63 -2.27 14.51
N GLN A 943 -45.12 -1.06 14.23
CA GLN A 943 -46.41 -0.60 14.77
C GLN A 943 -47.58 -1.46 14.31
N LYS A 944 -47.62 -1.87 13.03
CA LYS A 944 -48.62 -2.81 12.50
C LYS A 944 -48.54 -4.20 13.15
N MET A 945 -47.33 -4.69 13.45
CA MET A 945 -47.11 -5.95 14.16
C MET A 945 -47.57 -5.88 15.62
N LEU A 946 -47.28 -4.76 16.31
CA LEU A 946 -47.75 -4.50 17.68
C LEU A 946 -49.28 -4.35 17.76
N LEU A 947 -49.92 -3.76 16.75
CA LEU A 947 -51.38 -3.67 16.66
C LEU A 947 -52.03 -5.03 16.37
N LYS A 948 -51.42 -5.88 15.52
CA LYS A 948 -51.89 -7.26 15.28
C LYS A 948 -51.68 -8.19 16.48
N GLY A 949 -50.67 -7.94 17.30
CA GLY A 949 -50.41 -8.68 18.55
C GLY A 949 -51.39 -8.37 19.68
N LYS A 950 -52.13 -7.26 19.61
CA LYS A 950 -53.17 -6.89 20.60
C LYS A 950 -54.58 -7.37 20.24
N GLN A 951 -54.75 -8.03 19.08
CA GLN A 951 -56.01 -8.58 18.59
C GLN A 951 -56.04 -10.11 18.54
N LYS A 952 -55.11 -10.78 19.24
CA LYS A 952 -55.12 -12.23 19.46
C LYS A 952 -55.20 -12.55 20.94
#